data_AF-A0A5C8ZMH9-F1
#
_entry.id   AF-A0A5C8ZMH9-F1
#
_cell.length_a   1.000
_cell.length_b   1.000
_cell.length_c   1.000
_cell.angle_alpha   90.00
_cell.angle_beta   90.00
_cell.angle_gamma   90.00
#
_symmetry.space_group_name_H-M   'P 1'
#
loop_
_entity.id
_entity.type
_entity.pdbx_description
1 polymer ?
#
loop_
_entity_poly.entity_id
_entity_poly.type
_entity_poly.pdbx_seq_one_letter_code
_entity_poly.pdbx_strand_id
1 'polypeptide(L)'
;FAVSVVDPQGDSDSDTLSVQIVDDVPTANDDTNSVNLVTPVSGNVVTENDVPGADGVSVVGVVTGDTNANYDDATSGLPVTVGAVIVGAYGTLSIAADGSYSYNRTAGPDEGGVQDVFTYTIRDGDGDLSNATLTIDVIDNEGPTVEEPAELADVPEFELRDDGMASRSETLQFTAGSTDIVSFAFSDNFVATLNGDTNGAAPDEIVWTKSPDGQTITGTINGEDAVVLTLTDLGGDQVEVEMTLLSPLANVLAGGNNILNLGTIEVIATDEAGLTATGVFDIGSIDDVPEVGDFLDPAPVANTAGATTGVLLNAGFLSGADGWSSIGLAGEPLEGVTYISETTGSGDTLVTTLTAVSSSDPSVEIFEVMVDASGQYSFTLITPEASTQQTISLTGLTPGGPIPFVETPGGLIEVNANGSGVNSSTPGSGVENNILDGTVDGVPEFLTFQFFDPGTVGDDTPTPANANLVDSVSFSNNHNGGTYQATVTNTLTGETSTFNGTVGKNAPIVISGVTDDVTNESFQFNEVTLTWVSGQMRITAATLSKIILPEGEDITFTVTGEDADGDVVMDDFTVVIDPALGSASSSAPASFGRLGFGTTEQSPVVEESGSQDEETDRLLATDGDDVFAFDLVDAQSDPDVTISGFGDSGSDRLDLRDLLQGEELEGADLTTYLNVTSDGVDTVIQVSSSGELKGNGGDANLVDQTITLEGIDLVTGHDDMASIIQNMLDSGKLTVDQ
;
A
#
# COMPACT_ATOMS: atom_id res chain seq x y z
N PHE A 1 76.06 -54.86 -64.64
CA PHE A 1 75.95 -56.28 -65.02
C PHE A 1 76.33 -56.47 -66.49
N ALA A 2 77.09 -57.50 -66.83
CA ALA A 2 77.30 -57.87 -68.23
C ALA A 2 76.06 -58.66 -68.70
N VAL A 3 75.37 -58.17 -69.72
CA VAL A 3 74.19 -58.82 -70.27
C VAL A 3 74.57 -59.38 -71.62
N SER A 4 74.29 -60.66 -71.82
CA SER A 4 74.42 -61.31 -73.12
C SER A 4 73.07 -61.81 -73.57
N VAL A 5 72.73 -61.50 -74.81
CA VAL A 5 71.53 -62.00 -75.48
C VAL A 5 71.97 -63.03 -76.51
N VAL A 6 71.36 -64.21 -76.45
CA VAL A 6 71.59 -65.31 -77.38
C VAL A 6 70.30 -65.58 -78.15
N ASP A 7 70.37 -65.60 -79.48
CA ASP A 7 69.21 -65.91 -80.30
C ASP A 7 68.89 -67.44 -80.31
N PRO A 8 67.74 -67.88 -80.84
CA PRO A 8 67.39 -69.30 -80.89
C PRO A 8 68.31 -70.15 -81.77
N GLN A 9 69.15 -69.52 -82.61
CA GLN A 9 70.15 -70.17 -83.46
C GLN A 9 71.51 -70.30 -82.76
N GLY A 10 71.70 -69.62 -81.63
CA GLY A 10 72.90 -69.70 -80.78
C GLY A 10 73.88 -68.54 -80.95
N ASP A 11 73.54 -67.51 -81.73
CA ASP A 11 74.38 -66.32 -81.90
C ASP A 11 74.21 -65.39 -80.70
N SER A 12 75.32 -64.86 -80.18
CA SER A 12 75.31 -64.03 -78.96
C SER A 12 75.94 -62.66 -79.17
N ASP A 13 75.32 -61.63 -78.61
CA ASP A 13 75.93 -60.31 -78.42
C ASP A 13 75.95 -59.95 -76.93
N SER A 14 76.83 -59.02 -76.54
CA SER A 14 76.94 -58.60 -75.14
C SER A 14 77.21 -57.12 -74.99
N ASP A 15 76.57 -56.52 -73.99
CA ASP A 15 76.80 -55.14 -73.55
C ASP A 15 76.72 -55.06 -72.02
N THR A 16 77.02 -53.90 -71.46
CA THR A 16 76.92 -53.64 -70.02
C THR A 16 75.62 -52.93 -69.69
N LEU A 17 74.81 -53.53 -68.81
CA LEU A 17 73.71 -52.85 -68.12
C LEU A 17 74.24 -52.26 -66.82
N SER A 18 74.29 -50.94 -66.72
CA SER A 18 74.45 -50.28 -65.42
C SER A 18 73.08 -50.07 -64.80
N VAL A 19 72.91 -50.51 -63.54
CA VAL A 19 71.74 -50.17 -62.73
C VAL A 19 72.24 -49.23 -61.63
N GLN A 20 71.76 -48.00 -61.64
CA GLN A 20 71.94 -47.09 -60.51
C GLN A 20 70.63 -47.13 -59.71
N ILE A 21 70.73 -47.53 -58.45
CA ILE A 21 69.69 -47.24 -57.46
C ILE A 21 70.08 -45.88 -56.88
N VAL A 22 69.16 -44.94 -56.92
CA VAL A 22 69.30 -43.63 -56.27
C VAL A 22 68.53 -43.78 -54.96
N ASP A 23 69.20 -43.62 -53.82
CA ASP A 23 68.50 -43.47 -52.54
C ASP A 23 67.55 -42.30 -52.65
N ASP A 24 66.29 -42.56 -52.33
CA ASP A 24 65.39 -41.50 -51.91
C ASP A 24 65.66 -41.15 -50.45
N VAL A 25 65.19 -39.97 -50.04
CA VAL A 25 65.26 -39.51 -48.65
C VAL A 25 63.84 -39.24 -48.19
N PRO A 26 63.51 -39.41 -46.90
CA PRO A 26 62.20 -39.07 -46.41
C PRO A 26 62.03 -37.55 -46.38
N THR A 27 60.81 -37.07 -46.58
CA THR A 27 60.48 -35.64 -46.49
C THR A 27 59.41 -35.45 -45.43
N ALA A 28 59.81 -34.91 -44.27
CA ALA A 28 58.87 -34.45 -43.25
C ALA A 28 58.32 -33.07 -43.63
N ASN A 29 57.03 -32.82 -43.39
CA ASN A 29 56.36 -31.55 -43.66
C ASN A 29 55.66 -31.03 -42.41
N ASP A 30 55.69 -29.72 -42.16
CA ASP A 30 55.11 -29.17 -40.94
C ASP A 30 53.62 -29.50 -40.77
N ASP A 31 53.24 -29.92 -39.56
CA ASP A 31 51.89 -30.23 -39.13
C ASP A 31 51.33 -29.15 -38.22
N THR A 32 50.01 -29.00 -38.24
CA THR A 32 49.28 -28.05 -37.40
C THR A 32 48.03 -28.70 -36.83
N ASN A 33 47.75 -28.47 -35.56
CA ASN A 33 46.50 -28.82 -34.91
C ASN A 33 46.12 -27.74 -33.89
N SER A 34 44.87 -27.72 -33.44
CA SER A 34 44.39 -26.72 -32.49
C SER A 34 43.65 -27.35 -31.33
N VAL A 35 43.77 -26.76 -30.15
CA VAL A 35 43.08 -27.20 -28.93
C VAL A 35 42.42 -26.02 -28.24
N ASN A 36 41.11 -26.13 -28.05
CA ASN A 36 40.25 -25.18 -27.36
C ASN A 36 40.05 -25.57 -25.89
N LEU A 37 39.76 -26.84 -25.60
CA LEU A 37 39.43 -27.30 -24.26
C LEU A 37 40.52 -28.20 -23.64
N VAL A 38 40.38 -28.55 -22.37
CA VAL A 38 41.22 -29.57 -21.68
C VAL A 38 40.98 -31.01 -22.18
N THR A 39 40.14 -31.19 -23.20
CA THR A 39 40.00 -32.47 -23.90
C THR A 39 41.20 -32.71 -24.81
N PRO A 40 41.89 -33.86 -24.71
CA PRO A 40 43.05 -34.12 -25.54
C PRO A 40 42.71 -34.14 -27.04
N VAL A 41 43.54 -33.48 -27.84
CA VAL A 41 43.48 -33.56 -29.30
C VAL A 41 44.45 -34.62 -29.79
N SER A 42 44.15 -35.27 -30.90
CA SER A 42 44.98 -36.33 -31.46
C SER A 42 45.12 -36.20 -32.96
N GLY A 43 46.21 -36.76 -33.49
CA GLY A 43 46.53 -36.75 -34.92
C GLY A 43 47.69 -37.69 -35.23
N ASN A 44 48.23 -37.63 -36.44
CA ASN A 44 49.40 -38.39 -36.83
C ASN A 44 50.29 -37.64 -37.84
N VAL A 45 51.47 -37.22 -37.37
CA VAL A 45 52.45 -36.43 -38.17
C VAL A 45 52.96 -37.18 -39.41
N VAL A 46 53.06 -38.52 -39.36
CA VAL A 46 53.61 -39.33 -40.45
C VAL A 46 52.59 -39.60 -41.56
N THR A 47 51.31 -39.77 -41.20
CA THR A 47 50.30 -40.19 -42.17
C THR A 47 49.53 -39.03 -42.81
N GLU A 48 49.67 -37.82 -42.25
CA GLU A 48 48.93 -36.64 -42.70
C GLU A 48 49.53 -36.04 -43.98
N ASN A 49 50.80 -35.62 -43.94
CA ASN A 49 51.42 -34.89 -45.04
C ASN A 49 52.87 -35.32 -45.37
N ASP A 50 53.51 -36.14 -44.54
CA ASP A 50 54.88 -36.61 -44.74
C ASP A 50 55.01 -37.56 -45.94
N VAL A 51 56.20 -37.55 -46.57
CA VAL A 51 56.55 -38.46 -47.67
C VAL A 51 57.58 -39.47 -47.19
N PRO A 52 57.20 -40.75 -47.00
CA PRO A 52 58.02 -41.75 -46.32
C PRO A 52 59.13 -42.39 -47.18
N GLY A 53 59.27 -42.02 -48.45
CA GLY A 53 60.14 -42.73 -49.39
C GLY A 53 59.73 -44.18 -49.65
N ALA A 54 60.61 -44.97 -50.27
CA ALA A 54 60.37 -46.35 -50.68
C ALA A 54 60.46 -47.36 -49.53
N ASP A 55 61.15 -47.01 -48.44
CA ASP A 55 61.46 -47.93 -47.34
C ASP A 55 60.57 -47.74 -46.09
N GLY A 56 59.65 -46.79 -46.13
CA GLY A 56 58.77 -46.45 -45.01
C GLY A 56 59.52 -45.67 -43.91
N VAL A 57 58.78 -44.96 -43.06
CA VAL A 57 59.37 -44.12 -41.99
C VAL A 57 58.78 -44.41 -40.63
N SER A 58 59.54 -44.03 -39.59
CA SER A 58 59.09 -43.99 -38.20
C SER A 58 59.61 -42.73 -37.52
N VAL A 59 58.86 -42.20 -36.56
CA VAL A 59 59.33 -41.10 -35.71
C VAL A 59 60.39 -41.65 -34.76
N VAL A 60 61.60 -41.09 -34.84
CA VAL A 60 62.76 -41.51 -34.04
C VAL A 60 63.22 -40.46 -33.05
N GLY A 61 62.69 -39.24 -33.14
CA GLY A 61 62.91 -38.23 -32.12
C GLY A 61 61.92 -37.10 -32.13
N VAL A 62 61.63 -36.57 -30.94
CA VAL A 62 60.77 -35.40 -30.73
C VAL A 62 61.33 -34.56 -29.61
N VAL A 63 61.36 -33.24 -29.80
CA VAL A 63 61.84 -32.25 -28.84
C VAL A 63 60.93 -31.02 -28.83
N THR A 64 60.90 -30.28 -27.73
CA THR A 64 60.15 -29.03 -27.63
C THR A 64 60.85 -27.88 -28.38
N GLY A 65 60.06 -27.00 -28.98
CA GLY A 65 60.47 -25.86 -29.79
C GLY A 65 60.68 -26.18 -31.28
N ASP A 66 60.76 -25.14 -32.11
CA ASP A 66 61.31 -25.21 -33.46
C ASP A 66 62.84 -25.18 -33.37
N THR A 67 63.44 -26.33 -33.63
CA THR A 67 64.89 -26.53 -33.52
C THR A 67 65.57 -26.64 -34.88
N ASN A 68 64.80 -26.86 -35.95
CA ASN A 68 65.26 -27.09 -37.32
C ASN A 68 66.46 -28.07 -37.39
N ALA A 69 66.40 -29.14 -36.60
CA ALA A 69 67.47 -30.11 -36.46
C ALA A 69 66.91 -31.54 -36.36
N ASN A 70 67.64 -32.49 -36.94
CA ASN A 70 67.32 -33.91 -36.82
C ASN A 70 67.76 -34.44 -35.45
N TYR A 71 66.85 -35.11 -34.74
CA TYR A 71 67.10 -35.81 -33.48
C TYR A 71 66.85 -37.31 -33.64
N ASP A 72 67.85 -38.13 -33.36
CA ASP A 72 67.76 -39.59 -33.47
C ASP A 72 68.34 -40.29 -32.22
N ASP A 73 67.52 -41.18 -31.65
CA ASP A 73 67.80 -42.13 -30.55
C ASP A 73 69.13 -42.90 -30.73
N ALA A 74 69.50 -43.25 -31.96
CA ALA A 74 70.62 -44.17 -32.20
C ALA A 74 72.02 -43.53 -32.15
N THR A 75 72.15 -42.19 -32.27
CA THR A 75 73.45 -41.54 -32.54
C THR A 75 73.79 -40.32 -31.69
N SER A 76 72.81 -39.65 -31.06
CA SER A 76 73.01 -38.29 -30.54
C SER A 76 73.29 -38.19 -29.02
N GLY A 77 72.98 -39.23 -28.23
CA GLY A 77 73.21 -39.23 -26.77
C GLY A 77 72.43 -38.14 -25.99
N LEU A 78 71.46 -37.50 -26.65
CA LEU A 78 70.54 -36.51 -26.07
C LEU A 78 69.26 -37.22 -25.59
N PRO A 79 68.54 -36.68 -24.59
CA PRO A 79 67.26 -37.27 -24.17
C PRO A 79 66.22 -37.07 -25.29
N VAL A 80 65.88 -38.17 -25.96
CA VAL A 80 64.85 -38.24 -26.99
C VAL A 80 63.62 -38.95 -26.41
N THR A 81 62.42 -38.41 -26.63
CA THR A 81 61.20 -38.70 -25.83
C THR A 81 60.07 -39.41 -26.58
N VAL A 82 60.34 -40.12 -27.69
CA VAL A 82 59.30 -40.90 -28.40
C VAL A 82 58.69 -41.94 -27.45
N GLY A 83 57.37 -41.94 -27.32
CA GLY A 83 56.63 -42.77 -26.36
C GLY A 83 56.66 -42.27 -24.90
N ALA A 84 57.27 -41.12 -24.63
CA ALA A 84 57.23 -40.44 -23.34
C ALA A 84 56.40 -39.14 -23.43
N VAL A 85 56.02 -38.61 -22.27
CA VAL A 85 55.32 -37.33 -22.16
C VAL A 85 56.32 -36.19 -22.30
N ILE A 86 56.03 -35.27 -23.21
CA ILE A 86 56.82 -34.10 -23.56
C ILE A 86 56.08 -32.87 -23.04
N VAL A 87 56.72 -32.09 -22.17
CA VAL A 87 56.09 -30.92 -21.54
C VAL A 87 56.38 -29.69 -22.40
N GLY A 88 55.35 -29.16 -23.05
CA GLY A 88 55.35 -27.85 -23.69
C GLY A 88 55.12 -26.72 -22.68
N ALA A 89 55.01 -25.48 -23.16
CA ALA A 89 54.69 -24.33 -22.33
C ALA A 89 53.22 -24.34 -21.89
N TYR A 90 52.31 -24.85 -22.73
CA TYR A 90 50.86 -24.76 -22.55
C TYR A 90 50.18 -26.13 -22.46
N GLY A 91 50.91 -27.22 -22.65
CA GLY A 91 50.37 -28.57 -22.56
C GLY A 91 51.43 -29.66 -22.55
N THR A 92 50.97 -30.89 -22.75
CA THR A 92 51.82 -32.07 -22.81
C THR A 92 51.52 -32.88 -24.06
N LEU A 93 52.56 -33.21 -24.83
CA LEU A 93 52.48 -34.05 -26.03
C LEU A 93 52.97 -35.46 -25.70
N SER A 94 52.23 -36.48 -26.15
CA SER A 94 52.70 -37.86 -26.22
C SER A 94 52.60 -38.33 -27.66
N ILE A 95 53.71 -38.78 -28.23
CA ILE A 95 53.82 -39.18 -29.63
C ILE A 95 54.52 -40.54 -29.76
N ALA A 96 53.94 -41.44 -30.54
CA ALA A 96 54.45 -42.79 -30.77
C ALA A 96 55.32 -42.86 -32.04
N ALA A 97 56.06 -43.97 -32.18
CA ALA A 97 56.96 -44.18 -33.32
C ALA A 97 56.25 -44.28 -34.67
N ASP A 98 54.95 -44.57 -34.69
CA ASP A 98 54.11 -44.57 -35.89
C ASP A 98 53.56 -43.19 -36.27
N GLY A 99 53.98 -42.14 -35.55
CA GLY A 99 53.54 -40.76 -35.75
C GLY A 99 52.27 -40.38 -35.01
N SER A 100 51.52 -41.35 -34.45
CA SER A 100 50.30 -41.04 -33.71
C SER A 100 50.60 -40.25 -32.44
N TYR A 101 49.87 -39.17 -32.22
CA TYR A 101 50.06 -38.31 -31.05
C TYR A 101 48.75 -37.96 -30.35
N SER A 102 48.89 -37.61 -29.07
CA SER A 102 47.85 -37.01 -28.24
C SER A 102 48.48 -35.81 -27.53
N TYR A 103 47.81 -34.66 -27.60
CA TYR A 103 48.20 -33.45 -26.90
C TYR A 103 47.12 -33.09 -25.87
N ASN A 104 47.54 -32.86 -24.63
CA ASN A 104 46.65 -32.45 -23.55
C ASN A 104 47.05 -31.06 -23.06
N ARG A 105 46.15 -30.09 -23.20
CA ARG A 105 46.33 -28.71 -22.72
C ARG A 105 46.41 -28.71 -21.18
N THR A 106 47.35 -27.95 -20.62
CA THR A 106 47.39 -27.71 -19.17
C THR A 106 46.35 -26.66 -18.83
N ALA A 107 45.50 -26.90 -17.83
CA ALA A 107 44.57 -25.88 -17.31
C ALA A 107 45.37 -24.69 -16.75
N GLY A 108 45.09 -23.48 -17.23
CA GLY A 108 45.76 -22.24 -16.83
C GLY A 108 44.91 -21.02 -17.21
N PRO A 109 45.23 -19.82 -16.67
CA PRO A 109 44.53 -18.58 -17.03
C PRO A 109 44.62 -18.32 -18.54
N ASP A 110 43.70 -17.52 -19.08
CA ASP A 110 43.32 -17.33 -20.49
C ASP A 110 44.45 -16.97 -21.48
N GLU A 111 45.43 -17.86 -21.65
CA GLU A 111 46.53 -17.73 -22.60
C GLU A 111 46.09 -18.24 -23.97
N GLY A 112 45.03 -17.66 -24.53
CA GLY A 112 44.64 -17.90 -25.93
C GLY A 112 45.56 -17.23 -26.94
N GLY A 113 45.59 -17.75 -28.16
CA GLY A 113 46.40 -17.17 -29.25
C GLY A 113 47.91 -17.42 -29.11
N VAL A 114 48.27 -18.44 -28.33
CA VAL A 114 49.65 -18.92 -28.14
C VAL A 114 49.83 -20.29 -28.77
N GLN A 115 51.08 -20.72 -28.93
CA GLN A 115 51.42 -21.97 -29.61
C GLN A 115 52.41 -22.79 -28.79
N ASP A 116 52.21 -24.11 -28.79
CA ASP A 116 53.25 -25.07 -28.46
C ASP A 116 53.79 -25.69 -29.74
N VAL A 117 55.11 -25.60 -29.95
CA VAL A 117 55.78 -26.14 -31.14
C VAL A 117 56.67 -27.30 -30.72
N PHE A 118 56.63 -28.41 -31.46
CA PHE A 118 57.45 -29.58 -31.24
C PHE A 118 58.15 -29.97 -32.53
N THR A 119 59.48 -30.06 -32.55
CA THR A 119 60.21 -30.62 -33.69
C THR A 119 60.20 -32.14 -33.60
N TYR A 120 59.70 -32.83 -34.63
CA TYR A 120 59.79 -34.28 -34.77
C TYR A 120 60.76 -34.66 -35.89
N THR A 121 61.36 -35.84 -35.79
CA THR A 121 62.30 -36.40 -36.76
C THR A 121 61.86 -37.79 -37.16
N ILE A 122 61.72 -38.00 -38.47
CA ILE A 122 61.44 -39.29 -39.07
C ILE A 122 62.72 -39.90 -39.64
N ARG A 123 62.82 -41.22 -39.57
CA ARG A 123 63.89 -42.02 -40.17
C ARG A 123 63.30 -43.12 -41.03
N ASP A 124 63.88 -43.32 -42.21
CA ASP A 124 63.53 -44.44 -43.07
C ASP A 124 64.34 -45.72 -42.79
N GLY A 125 64.19 -46.73 -43.65
CA GLY A 125 64.72 -48.07 -43.44
C GLY A 125 66.24 -48.21 -43.56
N ASP A 126 66.92 -47.32 -44.28
CA ASP A 126 68.37 -47.32 -44.48
C ASP A 126 69.10 -46.22 -43.69
N GLY A 127 68.36 -45.25 -43.14
CA GLY A 127 68.77 -44.42 -42.02
C GLY A 127 68.80 -42.92 -42.30
N ASP A 128 68.24 -42.48 -43.41
CA ASP A 128 68.11 -41.07 -43.75
C ASP A 128 67.08 -40.37 -42.85
N LEU A 129 67.37 -39.12 -42.49
CA LEU A 129 66.62 -38.35 -41.49
C LEU A 129 66.00 -37.11 -42.10
N SER A 130 64.73 -36.87 -41.76
CA SER A 130 63.99 -35.65 -42.08
C SER A 130 63.31 -35.13 -40.81
N ASN A 131 63.23 -33.81 -40.65
CA ASN A 131 62.53 -33.20 -39.51
C ASN A 131 61.54 -32.14 -39.99
N ALA A 132 60.48 -31.97 -39.21
CA ALA A 132 59.49 -30.92 -39.35
C ALA A 132 58.88 -30.63 -37.97
N THR A 133 57.95 -29.69 -37.92
CA THR A 133 57.32 -29.25 -36.67
C THR A 133 55.86 -29.69 -36.59
N LEU A 134 55.42 -30.10 -35.40
CA LEU A 134 54.02 -30.15 -35.02
C LEU A 134 53.73 -28.89 -34.20
N THR A 135 52.91 -28.00 -34.75
CA THR A 135 52.45 -26.79 -34.06
C THR A 135 51.05 -26.99 -33.51
N ILE A 136 50.87 -26.79 -32.21
CA ILE A 136 49.58 -26.82 -31.53
C ILE A 136 49.15 -25.39 -31.21
N ASP A 137 48.14 -24.90 -31.91
CA ASP A 137 47.47 -23.64 -31.60
C ASP A 137 46.60 -23.81 -30.35
N VAL A 138 46.92 -23.07 -29.30
CA VAL A 138 46.12 -23.02 -28.06
C VAL A 138 45.15 -21.84 -28.17
N ILE A 139 43.88 -22.17 -28.37
CA ILE A 139 42.80 -21.19 -28.48
C ILE A 139 42.50 -20.62 -27.08
N ASP A 140 41.94 -19.41 -27.01
CA ASP A 140 41.45 -18.86 -25.74
C ASP A 140 40.45 -19.81 -25.06
N ASN A 141 40.30 -19.61 -23.76
CA ASN A 141 39.34 -20.31 -22.91
C ASN A 141 38.61 -19.27 -22.05
N GLU A 142 38.23 -18.17 -22.70
CA GLU A 142 37.50 -17.07 -22.08
C GLU A 142 36.10 -17.56 -21.71
N GLY A 143 35.71 -17.36 -20.45
CA GLY A 143 34.37 -17.67 -19.98
C GLY A 143 33.35 -16.62 -20.43
N PRO A 144 32.05 -16.86 -20.18
CA PRO A 144 31.04 -15.86 -20.45
C PRO A 144 31.26 -14.60 -19.60
N THR A 145 30.69 -13.48 -20.03
CA THR A 145 30.64 -12.21 -19.29
C THR A 145 29.20 -11.68 -19.25
N VAL A 146 28.92 -10.68 -18.40
CA VAL A 146 27.60 -10.04 -18.26
C VAL A 146 27.73 -8.55 -18.61
N GLU A 147 26.81 -8.02 -19.42
CA GLU A 147 26.76 -6.59 -19.77
C GLU A 147 26.06 -5.81 -18.64
N GLU A 148 26.80 -5.51 -17.57
CA GLU A 148 26.37 -4.70 -16.40
C GLU A 148 25.23 -5.32 -15.54
N PRO A 149 25.10 -4.93 -14.25
CA PRO A 149 23.97 -5.39 -13.43
C PRO A 149 22.68 -4.75 -13.95
N ALA A 150 21.63 -5.56 -14.03
CA ALA A 150 20.27 -5.07 -14.24
C ALA A 150 19.59 -4.92 -12.88
N GLU A 151 18.78 -3.87 -12.73
CA GLU A 151 17.91 -3.69 -11.56
C GLU A 151 16.52 -4.14 -11.95
N LEU A 152 15.94 -5.06 -11.18
CA LEU A 152 14.53 -5.41 -11.35
C LEU A 152 13.73 -4.31 -10.66
N ALA A 153 12.77 -3.69 -11.36
CA ALA A 153 11.91 -2.72 -10.71
C ALA A 153 11.10 -3.41 -9.59
N ASP A 154 10.97 -2.73 -8.44
CA ASP A 154 10.24 -3.25 -7.30
C ASP A 154 8.78 -3.55 -7.68
N VAL A 155 8.23 -4.63 -7.12
CA VAL A 155 6.88 -5.10 -7.44
C VAL A 155 5.86 -4.50 -6.48
N PRO A 156 4.88 -3.72 -6.95
CA PRO A 156 3.91 -3.10 -6.05
C PRO A 156 2.82 -4.07 -5.57
N GLU A 157 2.49 -3.98 -4.29
CA GLU A 157 1.51 -4.85 -3.63
C GLU A 157 0.06 -4.43 -3.94
N PHE A 158 -0.18 -3.15 -4.25
CA PHE A 158 -1.53 -2.68 -4.62
C PHE A 158 -2.07 -3.38 -5.88
N GLU A 159 -1.20 -3.88 -6.76
CA GLU A 159 -1.58 -4.64 -7.96
C GLU A 159 -2.16 -6.03 -7.61
N LEU A 160 -1.92 -6.55 -6.39
CA LEU A 160 -2.52 -7.80 -5.91
C LEU A 160 -4.05 -7.73 -5.78
N ARG A 161 -4.65 -6.53 -5.78
CA ARG A 161 -6.11 -6.33 -5.66
C ARG A 161 -6.89 -6.82 -6.88
N ASP A 162 -6.27 -6.87 -8.06
CA ASP A 162 -6.96 -7.21 -9.32
C ASP A 162 -7.14 -8.73 -9.46
N ASP A 163 -6.04 -9.47 -9.61
CA ASP A 163 -6.05 -10.92 -9.84
C ASP A 163 -5.34 -11.75 -8.76
N GLY A 164 -4.88 -11.09 -7.68
CA GLY A 164 -4.12 -11.73 -6.61
C GLY A 164 -2.64 -11.94 -6.93
N MET A 165 -2.13 -11.34 -8.01
CA MET A 165 -0.75 -11.48 -8.44
C MET A 165 -0.20 -10.12 -8.92
N ALA A 166 1.07 -9.85 -8.62
CA ALA A 166 1.79 -8.68 -9.14
C ALA A 166 3.15 -9.16 -9.64
N SER A 167 3.60 -8.71 -10.82
CA SER A 167 4.90 -9.16 -11.33
C SER A 167 5.68 -8.10 -12.08
N ARG A 168 7.00 -8.25 -12.02
CA ARG A 168 7.94 -7.50 -12.83
C ARG A 168 9.01 -8.42 -13.36
N SER A 169 9.43 -8.20 -14.60
CA SER A 169 10.53 -8.93 -15.23
C SER A 169 11.61 -8.00 -15.77
N GLU A 170 12.83 -8.53 -15.86
CA GLU A 170 13.96 -7.85 -16.47
C GLU A 170 14.89 -8.87 -17.15
N THR A 171 15.54 -8.48 -18.24
CA THR A 171 16.39 -9.37 -19.05
C THR A 171 17.87 -9.10 -18.77
N LEU A 172 18.62 -10.15 -18.44
CA LEU A 172 20.08 -10.11 -18.46
C LEU A 172 20.63 -10.49 -19.81
N GLN A 173 21.58 -9.67 -20.27
CA GLN A 173 22.42 -9.97 -21.41
C GLN A 173 23.79 -10.49 -20.93
N PHE A 174 24.07 -11.72 -21.31
CA PHE A 174 25.41 -12.29 -21.24
C PHE A 174 26.10 -12.16 -22.60
N THR A 175 27.41 -12.36 -22.61
CA THR A 175 28.19 -12.54 -23.83
C THR A 175 28.94 -13.85 -23.70
N ALA A 176 28.70 -14.77 -24.63
CA ALA A 176 29.49 -16.00 -24.73
C ALA A 176 30.97 -15.68 -24.94
N GLY A 177 31.84 -16.45 -24.27
CA GLY A 177 33.28 -16.36 -24.44
C GLY A 177 33.76 -17.23 -25.61
N SER A 178 34.71 -18.13 -25.34
CA SER A 178 35.24 -19.06 -26.34
C SER A 178 34.26 -20.18 -26.74
N THR A 179 33.23 -20.44 -25.92
CA THR A 179 32.18 -21.43 -26.20
C THR A 179 30.79 -20.90 -25.88
N ASP A 180 29.76 -21.47 -26.50
CA ASP A 180 28.36 -21.08 -26.34
C ASP A 180 27.88 -21.30 -24.89
N ILE A 181 26.99 -20.42 -24.42
CA ILE A 181 26.28 -20.60 -23.14
C ILE A 181 25.26 -21.73 -23.31
N VAL A 182 25.20 -22.65 -22.33
CA VAL A 182 24.34 -23.84 -22.38
C VAL A 182 23.32 -23.94 -21.26
N SER A 183 23.44 -23.14 -20.22
CA SER A 183 22.47 -23.14 -19.12
C SER A 183 22.53 -21.87 -18.28
N PHE A 184 21.36 -21.48 -17.76
CA PHE A 184 21.19 -20.48 -16.71
C PHE A 184 20.59 -21.14 -15.47
N ALA A 185 21.02 -20.70 -14.29
CA ALA A 185 20.43 -21.12 -13.03
C ALA A 185 20.66 -20.07 -11.94
N PHE A 186 19.75 -19.96 -10.97
CA PHE A 186 20.01 -19.19 -9.76
C PHE A 186 21.15 -19.84 -8.95
N SER A 187 22.00 -18.98 -8.37
CA SER A 187 23.09 -19.36 -7.47
C SER A 187 22.60 -20.18 -6.27
N ASP A 188 23.48 -20.97 -5.67
CA ASP A 188 23.19 -21.67 -4.40
C ASP A 188 23.30 -20.73 -3.19
N ASN A 189 23.81 -19.51 -3.37
CA ASN A 189 24.06 -18.55 -2.29
C ASN A 189 22.83 -17.70 -1.87
N PHE A 190 21.67 -17.93 -2.49
CA PHE A 190 20.46 -17.10 -2.32
C PHE A 190 19.98 -16.96 -0.87
N VAL A 191 20.13 -18.00 -0.03
CA VAL A 191 19.67 -17.97 1.38
C VAL A 191 20.46 -16.98 2.24
N ALA A 192 21.69 -16.62 1.84
CA ALA A 192 22.52 -15.67 2.58
C ALA A 192 22.27 -14.21 2.17
N THR A 193 21.61 -13.99 1.03
CA THR A 193 21.46 -12.68 0.39
C THR A 193 20.02 -12.21 0.33
N LEU A 194 19.04 -13.13 0.34
CA LEU A 194 17.63 -12.81 0.47
C LEU A 194 17.23 -12.62 1.93
N ASN A 195 16.40 -11.62 2.18
CA ASN A 195 15.90 -11.32 3.51
C ASN A 195 14.79 -12.33 3.87
N GLY A 196 14.94 -13.00 5.00
CA GLY A 196 13.92 -13.91 5.54
C GLY A 196 12.92 -13.20 6.43
N ASP A 197 13.26 -12.03 6.97
CA ASP A 197 12.49 -11.38 8.02
C ASP A 197 12.20 -9.93 7.64
N THR A 198 10.96 -9.64 7.27
CA THR A 198 10.52 -8.33 6.77
C THR A 198 10.03 -7.42 7.90
N ASN A 199 9.57 -8.00 9.03
CA ASN A 199 8.89 -7.27 10.12
C ASN A 199 9.46 -7.51 11.53
N GLY A 200 10.43 -8.42 11.70
CA GLY A 200 11.04 -8.75 12.99
C GLY A 200 10.14 -9.57 13.93
N ALA A 201 8.98 -10.04 13.45
CA ALA A 201 7.94 -10.67 14.24
C ALA A 201 7.54 -12.04 13.66
N ALA A 202 7.86 -13.12 14.40
CA ALA A 202 7.34 -14.44 14.07
C ALA A 202 5.80 -14.48 14.26
N PRO A 203 5.04 -15.13 13.36
CA PRO A 203 5.45 -16.19 12.43
C PRO A 203 5.67 -15.79 10.97
N ASP A 204 5.59 -14.50 10.61
CA ASP A 204 5.47 -14.05 9.21
C ASP A 204 6.83 -13.93 8.48
N GLU A 205 7.74 -14.88 8.76
CA GLU A 205 9.08 -14.97 8.17
C GLU A 205 9.01 -15.67 6.80
N ILE A 206 9.62 -15.06 5.77
CA ILE A 206 9.74 -15.64 4.43
C ILE A 206 10.76 -16.77 4.44
N VAL A 207 10.31 -17.98 4.12
CA VAL A 207 11.17 -19.14 3.97
C VAL A 207 11.45 -19.38 2.48
N TRP A 208 12.69 -19.10 2.07
CA TRP A 208 13.15 -19.27 0.69
C TRP A 208 13.58 -20.71 0.38
N THR A 209 13.12 -21.22 -0.75
CA THR A 209 13.50 -22.53 -1.29
C THR A 209 13.81 -22.42 -2.78
N LYS A 210 14.76 -23.23 -3.28
CA LYS A 210 15.10 -23.27 -4.71
C LYS A 210 14.70 -24.61 -5.31
N SER A 211 14.18 -24.58 -6.54
CA SER A 211 13.85 -25.77 -7.31
C SER A 211 15.10 -26.60 -7.65
N PRO A 212 14.97 -27.94 -7.82
CA PRO A 212 16.11 -28.80 -8.16
C PRO A 212 16.78 -28.52 -9.51
N ASP A 213 16.06 -27.88 -10.45
CA ASP A 213 16.58 -27.44 -11.74
C ASP A 213 17.24 -26.04 -11.67
N GLY A 214 17.13 -25.35 -10.54
CA GLY A 214 17.74 -24.04 -10.32
C GLY A 214 17.03 -22.87 -11.01
N GLN A 215 15.86 -23.09 -11.60
CA GLN A 215 15.15 -22.05 -12.37
C GLN A 215 14.12 -21.28 -11.56
N THR A 216 13.74 -21.77 -10.38
CA THR A 216 12.72 -21.11 -9.54
C THR A 216 13.22 -20.98 -8.11
N ILE A 217 13.04 -19.81 -7.52
CA ILE A 217 13.14 -19.60 -6.08
C ILE A 217 11.74 -19.22 -5.56
N THR A 218 11.28 -19.87 -4.51
CA THR A 218 9.97 -19.63 -3.89
C THR A 218 10.16 -19.23 -2.43
N GLY A 219 9.67 -18.05 -2.08
CA GLY A 219 9.52 -17.56 -0.72
C GLY A 219 8.13 -17.92 -0.20
N THR A 220 8.06 -18.60 0.94
CA THR A 220 6.80 -19.03 1.56
C THR A 220 6.58 -18.36 2.91
N ILE A 221 5.36 -17.90 3.17
CA ILE A 221 4.93 -17.35 4.47
C ILE A 221 3.87 -18.30 5.03
N ASN A 222 4.04 -18.74 6.29
CA ASN A 222 3.14 -19.69 6.94
C ASN A 222 2.88 -21.00 6.14
N GLY A 223 3.75 -21.33 5.19
CA GLY A 223 3.68 -22.52 4.33
C GLY A 223 2.92 -22.34 3.02
N GLU A 224 2.45 -21.14 2.70
CA GLU A 224 1.87 -20.76 1.39
C GLU A 224 2.88 -19.93 0.60
N ASP A 225 2.83 -20.00 -0.73
CA ASP A 225 3.75 -19.25 -1.62
C ASP A 225 3.39 -17.76 -1.60
N ALA A 226 4.35 -16.89 -1.28
CA ALA A 226 4.17 -15.44 -1.22
C ALA A 226 4.97 -14.71 -2.31
N VAL A 227 6.18 -15.20 -2.62
CA VAL A 227 7.05 -14.64 -3.66
C VAL A 227 7.61 -15.77 -4.52
N VAL A 228 7.56 -15.60 -5.84
CA VAL A 228 8.13 -16.55 -6.80
C VAL A 228 9.07 -15.80 -7.74
N LEU A 229 10.32 -16.26 -7.81
CA LEU A 229 11.30 -15.80 -8.78
C LEU A 229 11.47 -16.88 -9.84
N THR A 230 11.35 -16.53 -11.12
CA THR A 230 11.46 -17.47 -12.24
C THR A 230 12.53 -17.02 -13.23
N LEU A 231 13.34 -17.97 -13.70
CA LEU A 231 14.23 -17.79 -14.84
C LEU A 231 13.60 -18.35 -16.11
N THR A 232 13.59 -17.53 -17.15
CA THR A 232 13.18 -17.96 -18.50
C THR A 232 14.35 -17.77 -19.46
N ASP A 233 14.88 -18.88 -19.98
CA ASP A 233 15.86 -18.85 -21.08
C ASP A 233 15.17 -18.37 -22.37
N LEU A 234 15.53 -17.18 -22.82
CA LEU A 234 14.98 -16.57 -24.04
C LEU A 234 15.71 -17.05 -25.31
N GLY A 235 16.77 -17.84 -25.15
CA GLY A 235 17.66 -18.29 -26.20
C GLY A 235 18.74 -17.26 -26.57
N GLY A 236 19.84 -17.76 -27.13
CA GLY A 236 21.05 -16.97 -27.30
C GLY A 236 21.74 -16.75 -25.95
N ASP A 237 22.33 -15.57 -25.75
CA ASP A 237 23.03 -15.22 -24.51
C ASP A 237 22.14 -14.40 -23.55
N GLN A 238 20.81 -14.62 -23.57
CA GLN A 238 19.83 -13.86 -22.78
C GLN A 238 19.00 -14.73 -21.83
N VAL A 239 18.70 -14.20 -20.65
CA VAL A 239 17.79 -14.82 -19.68
C VAL A 239 16.92 -13.75 -19.04
N GLU A 240 15.63 -14.01 -18.94
CA GLU A 240 14.68 -13.16 -18.22
C GLU A 240 14.55 -13.64 -16.78
N VAL A 241 14.53 -12.69 -15.85
CA VAL A 241 14.20 -12.90 -14.44
C VAL A 241 12.86 -12.23 -14.19
N GLU A 242 11.89 -12.99 -13.71
CA GLU A 242 10.59 -12.48 -13.27
C GLU A 242 10.47 -12.66 -11.77
N MET A 243 10.04 -11.62 -11.07
CA MET A 243 9.53 -11.70 -9.70
C MET A 243 8.02 -11.56 -9.73
N THR A 244 7.35 -12.47 -9.04
CA THR A 244 5.90 -12.47 -8.86
C THR A 244 5.58 -12.48 -7.37
N LEU A 245 4.82 -11.49 -6.91
CA LEU A 245 4.15 -11.50 -5.63
C LEU A 245 2.82 -12.23 -5.77
N LEU A 246 2.50 -13.08 -4.80
CA LEU A 246 1.27 -13.86 -4.71
C LEU A 246 0.48 -13.55 -3.43
N SER A 247 1.08 -12.80 -2.52
CA SER A 247 0.50 -12.35 -1.27
C SER A 247 1.24 -11.09 -0.84
N PRO A 248 0.54 -10.18 -0.14
CA PRO A 248 1.16 -9.00 0.43
C PRO A 248 2.17 -9.41 1.52
N LEU A 249 3.19 -8.59 1.70
CA LEU A 249 4.35 -8.88 2.53
C LEU A 249 4.37 -7.90 3.69
N ALA A 250 4.29 -8.44 4.90
CA ALA A 250 4.18 -7.58 6.06
C ALA A 250 5.35 -6.60 6.22
N ASN A 251 5.04 -5.32 6.35
CA ASN A 251 6.00 -4.25 6.53
C ASN A 251 5.92 -3.61 7.94
N VAL A 252 7.07 -3.17 8.47
CA VAL A 252 7.14 -2.40 9.74
C VAL A 252 7.98 -1.15 9.55
N LEU A 253 7.94 -0.57 8.34
CA LEU A 253 8.68 0.63 8.01
C LEU A 253 7.88 1.87 8.43
N ALA A 254 7.98 2.23 9.71
CA ALA A 254 7.47 3.50 10.20
C ALA A 254 8.05 4.69 9.39
N GLY A 255 7.18 5.52 8.81
CA GLY A 255 7.55 6.83 8.25
C GLY A 255 7.44 6.98 6.73
N GLY A 256 6.56 6.24 6.05
CA GLY A 256 6.23 6.44 4.64
C GLY A 256 7.29 5.95 3.66
N ASN A 257 8.11 4.97 4.07
CA ASN A 257 9.04 4.28 3.19
C ASN A 257 8.36 2.97 2.73
N ASN A 258 7.64 3.04 1.61
CA ASN A 258 6.87 1.90 1.08
C ASN A 258 7.74 0.89 0.33
N ILE A 259 9.08 0.88 0.43
CA ILE A 259 9.91 -0.07 -0.32
C ILE A 259 10.49 -1.10 0.64
N LEU A 260 10.08 -2.35 0.46
CA LEU A 260 10.59 -3.51 1.19
C LEU A 260 11.68 -4.20 0.36
N ASN A 261 12.93 -4.06 0.79
CA ASN A 261 14.06 -4.73 0.15
C ASN A 261 14.10 -6.22 0.55
N LEU A 262 13.92 -7.10 -0.44
CA LEU A 262 13.93 -8.56 -0.26
C LEU A 262 15.33 -9.17 -0.45
N GLY A 263 16.32 -8.37 -0.83
CA GLY A 263 17.72 -8.73 -0.91
C GLY A 263 18.21 -8.84 -2.35
N THR A 264 19.26 -9.64 -2.55
CA THR A 264 19.92 -9.78 -3.86
C THR A 264 19.91 -11.22 -4.34
N ILE A 265 19.70 -11.43 -5.63
CA ILE A 265 19.81 -12.74 -6.28
C ILE A 265 20.94 -12.75 -7.30
N GLU A 266 21.53 -13.92 -7.49
CA GLU A 266 22.62 -14.14 -8.45
C GLU A 266 22.16 -15.17 -9.50
N VAL A 267 22.33 -14.83 -10.79
CA VAL A 267 22.06 -15.71 -11.93
C VAL A 267 23.38 -16.17 -12.53
N ILE A 268 23.56 -17.48 -12.65
CA ILE A 268 24.78 -18.12 -13.16
C ILE A 268 24.55 -18.61 -14.58
N ALA A 269 25.26 -18.02 -15.54
CA ALA A 269 25.38 -18.54 -16.90
C ALA A 269 26.58 -19.50 -16.97
N THR A 270 26.40 -20.69 -17.55
CA THR A 270 27.47 -21.68 -17.74
C THR A 270 27.64 -22.02 -19.22
N ASP A 271 28.87 -22.02 -19.71
CA ASP A 271 29.21 -22.38 -21.10
C ASP A 271 29.50 -23.88 -21.29
N GLU A 272 29.70 -24.32 -22.55
CA GLU A 272 30.06 -25.72 -22.87
C GLU A 272 31.36 -26.19 -22.20
N ALA A 273 32.28 -25.27 -21.89
CA ALA A 273 33.53 -25.55 -21.18
C ALA A 273 33.34 -25.70 -19.67
N GLY A 274 32.18 -25.33 -19.13
CA GLY A 274 31.86 -25.32 -17.70
C GLY A 274 32.36 -24.07 -16.96
N LEU A 275 32.75 -23.02 -17.68
CA LEU A 275 33.07 -21.70 -17.14
C LEU A 275 31.78 -20.93 -16.89
N THR A 276 31.82 -19.98 -15.94
CA THR A 276 30.62 -19.31 -15.47
C THR A 276 30.75 -17.80 -15.42
N ALA A 277 29.64 -17.11 -15.67
CA ALA A 277 29.44 -15.69 -15.39
C ALA A 277 28.30 -15.52 -14.38
N THR A 278 28.35 -14.46 -13.59
CA THR A 278 27.33 -14.16 -12.58
C THR A 278 26.73 -12.79 -12.85
N GLY A 279 25.43 -12.76 -13.14
CA GLY A 279 24.61 -11.55 -13.06
C GLY A 279 24.02 -11.41 -11.66
N VAL A 280 23.77 -10.18 -11.22
CA VAL A 280 23.22 -9.86 -9.90
C VAL A 280 22.00 -8.96 -10.10
N PHE A 281 20.94 -9.22 -9.33
CA PHE A 281 19.75 -8.36 -9.22
C PHE A 281 19.49 -8.04 -7.76
N ASP A 282 19.12 -6.79 -7.51
CA ASP A 282 18.41 -6.41 -6.30
C ASP A 282 16.91 -6.63 -6.54
N ILE A 283 16.20 -7.08 -5.52
CA ILE A 283 14.74 -7.28 -5.57
C ILE A 283 14.07 -6.62 -4.36
N GLY A 284 12.86 -6.12 -4.59
CA GLY A 284 12.02 -5.52 -3.55
C GLY A 284 10.55 -5.51 -3.94
N SER A 285 9.70 -5.23 -2.95
CA SER A 285 8.29 -4.90 -3.14
C SER A 285 8.00 -3.46 -2.76
N ILE A 286 6.93 -2.90 -3.33
CA ILE A 286 6.36 -1.63 -2.90
C ILE A 286 5.10 -1.92 -2.12
N ASP A 287 5.16 -1.63 -0.84
CA ASP A 287 4.10 -1.76 0.14
C ASP A 287 2.88 -0.87 -0.18
N ASP A 288 1.70 -1.43 0.03
CA ASP A 288 0.43 -0.80 -0.28
C ASP A 288 -0.30 -0.31 0.96
N VAL A 289 0.11 0.89 1.37
CA VAL A 289 -0.50 1.61 2.48
C VAL A 289 -2.03 1.68 2.36
N PRO A 290 -2.76 1.62 3.48
CA PRO A 290 -4.20 1.83 3.46
C PRO A 290 -4.47 3.31 3.16
N GLU A 291 -5.65 3.57 2.62
CA GLU A 291 -6.16 4.91 2.34
C GLU A 291 -7.38 5.17 3.22
N VAL A 292 -7.53 6.42 3.68
CA VAL A 292 -8.67 6.78 4.52
C VAL A 292 -9.73 7.56 3.77
N GLY A 293 -9.38 8.35 2.74
CA GLY A 293 -10.27 9.34 2.15
C GLY A 293 -10.81 10.34 3.18
N ASP A 294 -11.81 11.13 2.79
CA ASP A 294 -12.46 12.09 3.69
C ASP A 294 -13.81 11.54 4.19
N PHE A 295 -13.94 11.39 5.51
CA PHE A 295 -15.24 11.14 6.12
C PHE A 295 -16.05 12.43 6.22
N LEU A 296 -16.98 12.62 5.28
CA LEU A 296 -17.80 13.82 5.23
C LEU A 296 -18.74 13.95 6.44
N ASP A 297 -18.92 15.18 6.91
CA ASP A 297 -19.90 15.50 7.95
C ASP A 297 -21.33 15.21 7.45
N PRO A 298 -22.10 14.33 8.11
CA PRO A 298 -23.47 14.10 7.73
C PRO A 298 -24.36 15.32 8.00
N ALA A 299 -25.50 15.38 7.31
CA ALA A 299 -26.53 16.38 7.58
C ALA A 299 -26.99 16.32 9.06
N PRO A 300 -27.35 17.48 9.67
CA PRO A 300 -27.76 17.51 11.07
C PRO A 300 -28.94 16.58 11.36
N VAL A 301 -28.89 15.92 12.52
CA VAL A 301 -29.85 14.91 12.95
C VAL A 301 -30.84 15.53 13.92
N ALA A 302 -32.13 15.27 13.73
CA ALA A 302 -33.16 15.71 14.66
C ALA A 302 -32.95 15.10 16.06
N ASN A 303 -33.18 15.89 17.13
CA ASN A 303 -33.25 15.37 18.50
C ASN A 303 -34.54 14.54 18.73
N THR A 304 -34.64 13.38 18.08
CA THR A 304 -35.78 12.46 18.16
C THR A 304 -35.27 11.02 18.16
N ALA A 305 -35.91 10.15 18.95
CA ALA A 305 -35.56 8.74 19.00
C ALA A 305 -35.62 8.07 17.61
N GLY A 306 -34.55 7.38 17.25
CA GLY A 306 -34.37 6.71 15.96
C GLY A 306 -34.02 7.63 14.79
N ALA A 307 -33.67 8.90 15.05
CA ALA A 307 -33.16 9.78 14.00
C ALA A 307 -31.76 9.30 13.54
N THR A 308 -31.52 9.31 12.24
CA THR A 308 -30.29 8.81 11.63
C THR A 308 -29.81 9.74 10.53
N THR A 309 -28.51 9.76 10.29
CA THR A 309 -27.84 10.48 9.20
C THR A 309 -28.10 9.87 7.81
N GLY A 310 -28.69 8.67 7.74
CA GLY A 310 -28.58 7.83 6.54
C GLY A 310 -27.21 7.14 6.51
N VAL A 311 -27.03 6.22 5.55
CA VAL A 311 -25.73 5.57 5.33
C VAL A 311 -24.97 6.43 4.33
N LEU A 312 -23.84 6.96 4.77
CA LEU A 312 -22.86 7.64 3.91
C LEU A 312 -21.78 6.63 3.53
N LEU A 313 -21.02 6.97 2.49
CA LEU A 313 -19.92 6.17 1.98
C LEU A 313 -18.71 7.07 1.81
N ASN A 314 -17.61 6.71 2.48
CA ASN A 314 -16.29 7.19 2.14
C ASN A 314 -15.64 6.14 1.22
N ALA A 315 -15.62 6.42 -0.09
CA ALA A 315 -15.09 5.49 -1.08
C ALA A 315 -13.56 5.36 -1.02
N GLY A 316 -12.86 6.35 -0.46
CA GLY A 316 -11.43 6.35 -0.25
C GLY A 316 -10.96 5.61 1.01
N PHE A 317 -11.89 5.05 1.80
CA PHE A 317 -11.55 4.20 2.94
C PHE A 317 -11.21 2.78 2.46
N LEU A 318 -9.95 2.59 2.06
CA LEU A 318 -9.45 1.39 1.39
C LEU A 318 -8.32 0.74 2.19
N SER A 319 -8.36 -0.57 2.33
CA SER A 319 -7.43 -1.36 3.13
C SER A 319 -6.15 -1.79 2.43
N GLY A 320 -5.85 -1.31 1.22
CA GLY A 320 -4.89 -1.99 0.36
C GLY A 320 -5.36 -3.39 -0.07
N ALA A 321 -4.40 -4.27 -0.36
CA ALA A 321 -4.52 -5.61 -0.94
C ALA A 321 -4.47 -6.73 0.10
N ASP A 322 -3.97 -6.44 1.30
CA ASP A 322 -3.91 -7.36 2.43
C ASP A 322 -5.19 -7.34 3.29
N GLY A 323 -5.99 -6.28 3.16
CA GLY A 323 -7.30 -6.16 3.77
C GLY A 323 -7.23 -5.64 5.20
N TRP A 324 -8.34 -5.10 5.71
CA TRP A 324 -8.36 -4.54 7.06
C TRP A 324 -8.08 -5.60 8.15
N SER A 325 -7.10 -5.38 9.03
CA SER A 325 -6.99 -6.13 10.28
C SER A 325 -7.97 -5.64 11.34
N SER A 326 -8.15 -4.32 11.42
CA SER A 326 -9.05 -3.70 12.38
C SER A 326 -9.59 -2.36 11.91
N ILE A 327 -10.81 -2.04 12.36
CA ILE A 327 -11.42 -0.73 12.20
C ILE A 327 -11.76 -0.24 13.61
N GLY A 328 -11.18 0.87 14.01
CA GLY A 328 -11.45 1.54 15.27
C GLY A 328 -12.45 2.67 15.10
N LEU A 329 -13.26 2.84 16.13
CA LEU A 329 -14.15 3.99 16.29
C LEU A 329 -14.00 4.55 17.70
N ALA A 330 -13.76 5.85 17.78
CA ALA A 330 -13.72 6.59 19.03
C ALA A 330 -14.58 7.84 18.92
N GLY A 331 -15.38 8.12 19.96
CA GLY A 331 -16.06 9.40 20.11
C GLY A 331 -15.30 10.30 21.04
N GLU A 332 -15.46 11.61 20.88
CA GLU A 332 -14.90 12.57 21.82
C GLU A 332 -15.47 12.39 23.25
N PRO A 333 -14.73 12.79 24.31
CA PRO A 333 -15.18 12.61 25.68
C PRO A 333 -16.41 13.48 26.03
N LEU A 334 -17.57 12.85 26.22
CA LEU A 334 -18.81 13.51 26.66
C LEU A 334 -19.10 13.25 28.15
N GLU A 335 -19.49 14.29 28.91
CA GLU A 335 -19.80 14.15 30.34
C GLU A 335 -21.05 13.27 30.53
N GLY A 336 -20.90 12.19 31.31
CA GLY A 336 -22.00 11.26 31.58
C GLY A 336 -22.23 10.21 30.49
N VAL A 337 -21.34 10.12 29.51
CA VAL A 337 -21.28 9.04 28.50
C VAL A 337 -20.16 8.06 28.83
N THR A 338 -20.44 6.77 28.62
CA THR A 338 -19.44 5.72 28.48
C THR A 338 -19.59 5.11 27.09
N TYR A 339 -18.49 4.98 26.35
CA TYR A 339 -18.50 4.31 25.05
C TYR A 339 -18.23 2.82 25.19
N ILE A 340 -18.95 2.03 24.39
CA ILE A 340 -18.73 0.60 24.21
C ILE A 340 -18.50 0.38 22.73
N SER A 341 -17.32 -0.09 22.36
CA SER A 341 -16.98 -0.43 20.97
C SER A 341 -17.01 -1.94 20.79
N GLU A 342 -17.69 -2.40 19.74
CA GLU A 342 -17.73 -3.80 19.32
C GLU A 342 -17.40 -3.90 17.84
N THR A 343 -16.40 -4.70 17.51
CA THR A 343 -16.02 -5.02 16.12
C THR A 343 -16.40 -6.46 15.82
N THR A 344 -17.04 -6.69 14.68
CA THR A 344 -17.41 -8.01 14.17
C THR A 344 -16.90 -8.20 12.75
N GLY A 345 -16.71 -9.45 12.30
CA GLY A 345 -16.16 -9.75 10.98
C GLY A 345 -14.64 -9.90 10.97
N SER A 346 -14.05 -9.89 9.77
CA SER A 346 -12.60 -9.96 9.49
C SER A 346 -12.33 -9.47 8.06
N GLY A 347 -11.19 -8.82 7.81
CA GLY A 347 -10.87 -8.26 6.49
C GLY A 347 -11.97 -7.33 6.00
N ASP A 348 -12.35 -7.46 4.73
CA ASP A 348 -13.38 -6.66 4.05
C ASP A 348 -14.81 -6.86 4.56
N THR A 349 -14.99 -7.66 5.62
CA THR A 349 -16.29 -7.86 6.29
C THR A 349 -16.35 -7.25 7.68
N LEU A 350 -15.30 -6.53 8.09
CA LEU A 350 -15.26 -5.84 9.37
C LEU A 350 -16.36 -4.79 9.46
N VAL A 351 -16.99 -4.74 10.63
CA VAL A 351 -17.95 -3.71 11.02
C VAL A 351 -17.65 -3.35 12.46
N THR A 352 -17.44 -2.07 12.73
CA THR A 352 -17.24 -1.54 14.08
C THR A 352 -18.44 -0.68 14.45
N THR A 353 -18.99 -0.97 15.63
CA THR A 353 -20.11 -0.26 16.21
C THR A 353 -19.68 0.38 17.53
N LEU A 354 -19.85 1.69 17.64
CA LEU A 354 -19.63 2.47 18.84
C LEU A 354 -20.98 2.84 19.46
N THR A 355 -21.31 2.23 20.59
CA THR A 355 -22.52 2.54 21.36
C THR A 355 -22.19 3.47 22.51
N ALA A 356 -22.81 4.65 22.54
CA ALA A 356 -22.76 5.55 23.69
C ALA A 356 -23.85 5.18 24.69
N VAL A 357 -23.49 4.93 25.95
CA VAL A 357 -24.43 4.63 27.04
C VAL A 357 -24.30 5.62 28.19
N SER A 358 -25.36 5.80 28.99
CA SER A 358 -25.27 6.64 30.18
C SER A 358 -24.31 6.05 31.22
N SER A 359 -23.35 6.84 31.69
CA SER A 359 -22.46 6.42 32.78
C SER A 359 -23.19 6.15 34.10
N SER A 360 -24.40 6.70 34.27
CA SER A 360 -25.23 6.51 35.47
C SER A 360 -26.11 5.25 35.41
N ASP A 361 -26.46 4.81 34.21
CA ASP A 361 -27.21 3.59 33.93
C ASP A 361 -26.85 3.05 32.53
N PRO A 362 -25.90 2.10 32.42
CA PRO A 362 -25.45 1.55 31.14
C PRO A 362 -26.53 0.81 30.33
N SER A 363 -27.74 0.60 30.88
CA SER A 363 -28.88 0.08 30.12
C SER A 363 -29.59 1.13 29.26
N VAL A 364 -29.22 2.41 29.42
CA VAL A 364 -29.70 3.52 28.62
C VAL A 364 -28.70 3.81 27.51
N GLU A 365 -28.99 3.30 26.31
CA GLU A 365 -28.28 3.64 25.07
C GLU A 365 -28.70 5.03 24.60
N ILE A 366 -27.72 5.84 24.25
CA ILE A 366 -27.88 7.25 23.90
C ILE A 366 -27.87 7.38 22.37
N PHE A 367 -26.81 6.91 21.73
CA PHE A 367 -26.67 6.85 20.28
C PHE A 367 -25.75 5.69 19.89
N GLU A 368 -25.78 5.36 18.60
CA GLU A 368 -24.92 4.37 17.97
C GLU A 368 -24.26 4.96 16.73
N VAL A 369 -22.97 4.66 16.54
CA VAL A 369 -22.21 4.95 15.32
C VAL A 369 -21.71 3.63 14.76
N MET A 370 -21.77 3.48 13.45
CA MET A 370 -21.26 2.29 12.77
C MET A 370 -20.38 2.73 11.60
N VAL A 371 -19.26 2.02 11.41
CA VAL A 371 -18.40 2.08 10.21
C VAL A 371 -18.12 0.64 9.78
N ASP A 372 -18.21 0.35 8.49
CA ASP A 372 -17.79 -0.93 7.92
C ASP A 372 -16.55 -0.82 7.03
N ALA A 373 -16.01 -1.98 6.66
CA ALA A 373 -14.81 -2.13 5.84
C ALA A 373 -14.90 -1.52 4.44
N SER A 374 -16.11 -1.19 3.95
CA SER A 374 -16.28 -0.48 2.68
C SER A 374 -16.26 1.04 2.84
N GLY A 375 -16.06 1.55 4.06
CA GLY A 375 -16.16 2.97 4.35
C GLY A 375 -17.61 3.45 4.50
N GLN A 376 -18.60 2.55 4.58
CA GLN A 376 -19.96 2.97 4.89
C GLN A 376 -20.09 3.30 6.36
N TYR A 377 -20.72 4.43 6.66
CA TYR A 377 -20.89 4.89 8.02
C TYR A 377 -22.26 5.51 8.27
N SER A 378 -22.70 5.45 9.53
CA SER A 378 -23.98 6.02 9.95
C SER A 378 -23.99 6.34 11.44
N PHE A 379 -24.78 7.33 11.80
CA PHE A 379 -25.13 7.66 13.18
C PHE A 379 -26.63 7.44 13.39
N THR A 380 -27.00 6.95 14.57
CA THR A 380 -28.39 6.81 15.01
C THR A 380 -28.56 7.31 16.45
N LEU A 381 -29.40 8.32 16.65
CA LEU A 381 -29.82 8.76 17.98
C LEU A 381 -30.86 7.80 18.54
N ILE A 382 -30.60 7.23 19.73
CA ILE A 382 -31.49 6.24 20.38
C ILE A 382 -32.35 6.93 21.44
N THR A 383 -31.72 7.64 22.38
CA THR A 383 -32.41 8.35 23.45
C THR A 383 -32.27 9.87 23.26
N PRO A 384 -33.33 10.56 22.79
CA PRO A 384 -33.31 12.02 22.67
C PRO A 384 -33.29 12.68 24.04
N GLU A 385 -32.71 13.88 24.13
CA GLU A 385 -32.54 14.63 25.39
C GLU A 385 -31.94 13.78 26.53
N ALA A 386 -31.01 12.87 26.20
CA ALA A 386 -30.37 12.02 27.19
C ALA A 386 -29.80 12.87 28.32
N SER A 387 -30.07 12.49 29.57
CA SER A 387 -29.63 13.23 30.76
C SER A 387 -29.20 12.29 31.87
N THR A 388 -28.20 12.69 32.63
CA THR A 388 -27.89 12.05 33.92
C THR A 388 -28.84 12.58 34.97
N GLN A 389 -29.36 11.71 35.84
CA GLN A 389 -30.32 12.09 36.88
C GLN A 389 -29.85 11.67 38.26
N GLN A 390 -29.91 12.61 39.22
CA GLN A 390 -29.62 12.35 40.63
C GLN A 390 -30.84 12.71 41.49
N THR A 391 -31.47 11.70 42.10
CA THR A 391 -32.58 11.92 43.02
C THR A 391 -32.10 12.08 44.45
N ILE A 392 -32.34 13.26 45.03
CA ILE A 392 -31.97 13.62 46.40
C ILE A 392 -33.23 13.69 47.26
N SER A 393 -33.26 12.89 48.33
CA SER A 393 -34.40 12.83 49.25
C SER A 393 -34.39 14.00 50.23
N LEU A 394 -35.53 14.68 50.37
CA LEU A 394 -35.76 15.78 51.31
C LEU A 394 -36.62 15.35 52.52
N THR A 395 -36.93 14.05 52.64
CA THR A 395 -37.64 13.50 53.82
C THR A 395 -36.71 13.17 54.99
N GLY A 396 -35.40 13.15 54.74
CA GLY A 396 -34.35 12.89 55.74
C GLY A 396 -33.82 14.14 56.44
N LEU A 397 -34.38 15.32 56.16
CA LEU A 397 -34.00 16.58 56.79
C LEU A 397 -34.32 16.54 58.30
N THR A 398 -33.53 17.26 59.12
CA THR A 398 -33.73 17.33 60.57
C THR A 398 -35.17 17.74 60.88
N PRO A 399 -36.01 16.89 61.51
CA PRO A 399 -37.40 17.25 61.77
C PRO A 399 -37.51 18.37 62.80
N GLY A 400 -38.33 19.37 62.52
CA GLY A 400 -38.51 20.54 63.38
C GLY A 400 -38.49 21.83 62.58
N GLY A 401 -38.70 22.94 63.28
CA GLY A 401 -38.81 24.26 62.66
C GLY A 401 -39.93 25.09 63.29
N PRO A 402 -40.11 26.33 62.80
CA PRO A 402 -39.39 26.92 61.68
C PRO A 402 -37.95 27.33 62.06
N ILE A 403 -36.98 27.05 61.17
CA ILE A 403 -35.55 27.42 61.32
C ILE A 403 -35.02 28.07 60.04
N PRO A 404 -33.99 28.93 60.11
CA PRO A 404 -33.59 29.76 58.97
C PRO A 404 -33.24 28.99 57.69
N PHE A 405 -32.55 27.86 57.84
CA PHE A 405 -32.16 26.98 56.74
C PHE A 405 -32.16 25.51 57.20
N VAL A 406 -32.27 24.59 56.25
CA VAL A 406 -32.06 23.15 56.43
C VAL A 406 -31.30 22.59 55.23
N GLU A 407 -30.60 21.49 55.43
CA GLU A 407 -29.73 20.92 54.42
C GLU A 407 -29.84 19.39 54.40
N THR A 408 -29.66 18.81 53.22
CA THR A 408 -29.63 17.36 53.02
C THR A 408 -28.40 16.71 53.67
N PRO A 409 -28.50 15.43 54.08
CA PRO A 409 -27.32 14.66 54.48
C PRO A 409 -26.27 14.64 53.36
N GLY A 410 -25.06 15.12 53.65
CA GLY A 410 -23.97 15.23 52.66
C GLY A 410 -23.94 16.54 51.88
N GLY A 411 -24.80 17.51 52.21
CA GLY A 411 -24.73 18.90 51.74
C GLY A 411 -24.98 19.15 50.26
N LEU A 412 -25.71 18.26 49.59
CA LEU A 412 -25.98 18.37 48.15
C LEU A 412 -27.06 19.42 47.83
N ILE A 413 -28.00 19.61 48.74
CA ILE A 413 -29.06 20.62 48.66
C ILE A 413 -29.21 21.36 49.97
N GLU A 414 -29.16 22.69 49.88
CA GLU A 414 -29.58 23.61 50.93
C GLU A 414 -30.95 24.19 50.63
N VAL A 415 -31.77 24.33 51.67
CA VAL A 415 -33.14 24.83 51.58
C VAL A 415 -33.32 26.00 52.53
N ASN A 416 -33.71 27.13 51.97
CA ASN A 416 -34.04 28.38 52.65
C ASN A 416 -35.54 28.70 52.46
N ALA A 417 -36.11 29.51 53.35
CA ALA A 417 -37.51 29.91 53.29
C ALA A 417 -37.70 31.39 53.64
N ASN A 418 -38.84 31.96 53.28
CA ASN A 418 -39.29 33.22 53.87
C ASN A 418 -40.02 33.06 55.21
N GLY A 419 -40.43 34.19 55.80
CA GLY A 419 -41.17 34.21 57.05
C GLY A 419 -40.32 33.73 58.23
N SER A 420 -40.88 32.82 59.04
CA SER A 420 -40.21 32.30 60.24
C SER A 420 -39.12 31.23 59.95
N GLY A 421 -39.02 30.73 58.70
CA GLY A 421 -38.04 29.72 58.28
C GLY A 421 -38.64 28.39 57.80
N VAL A 422 -37.78 27.45 57.40
CA VAL A 422 -38.15 26.12 56.90
C VAL A 422 -38.70 25.26 58.03
N ASN A 423 -39.84 24.62 57.80
CA ASN A 423 -40.41 23.62 58.70
C ASN A 423 -40.39 22.24 58.02
N SER A 424 -39.41 21.42 58.42
CA SER A 424 -39.13 20.10 57.86
C SER A 424 -39.66 18.98 58.76
N SER A 425 -40.01 17.86 58.15
CA SER A 425 -40.51 16.67 58.86
C SER A 425 -40.32 15.39 58.06
N THR A 426 -40.60 14.24 58.68
CA THR A 426 -40.50 12.95 57.99
C THR A 426 -41.32 12.84 56.70
N PRO A 427 -42.48 13.52 56.54
CA PRO A 427 -43.20 13.51 55.26
C PRO A 427 -42.74 14.54 54.23
N GLY A 428 -41.79 15.43 54.54
CA GLY A 428 -41.32 16.53 53.68
C GLY A 428 -41.28 17.91 54.37
N SER A 429 -41.11 18.97 53.58
CA SER A 429 -40.88 20.35 54.06
C SER A 429 -41.88 21.38 53.53
N GLY A 430 -42.08 22.45 54.31
CA GLY A 430 -42.85 23.65 53.97
C GLY A 430 -42.35 24.90 54.71
N VAL A 431 -43.15 25.97 54.73
CA VAL A 431 -42.81 27.26 55.37
C VAL A 431 -43.71 27.47 56.57
N GLU A 432 -43.14 27.71 57.76
CA GLU A 432 -43.83 27.84 59.07
C GLU A 432 -44.62 26.60 59.53
N ASN A 433 -45.36 25.96 58.64
CA ASN A 433 -46.01 24.67 58.74
C ASN A 433 -45.40 23.73 57.67
N ASN A 434 -45.66 22.42 57.78
CA ASN A 434 -45.00 21.41 56.93
C ASN A 434 -45.62 21.32 55.51
N ILE A 435 -46.23 22.40 55.04
CA ILE A 435 -46.92 22.56 53.76
C ILE A 435 -46.64 24.00 53.28
N LEU A 436 -46.53 24.20 51.98
CA LEU A 436 -46.68 25.51 51.33
C LEU A 436 -48.16 25.67 50.97
N ASP A 437 -48.89 26.57 51.62
CA ASP A 437 -50.36 26.66 51.46
C ASP A 437 -50.95 28.05 51.20
N GLY A 438 -50.12 29.06 51.01
CA GLY A 438 -50.56 30.35 50.49
C GLY A 438 -49.67 31.49 50.91
N THR A 439 -50.23 32.43 51.68
CA THR A 439 -49.55 33.66 52.08
C THR A 439 -49.44 33.79 53.59
N VAL A 440 -48.25 34.10 54.09
CA VAL A 440 -48.02 34.59 55.45
C VAL A 440 -47.98 36.12 55.39
N ASP A 441 -48.83 36.79 56.17
CA ASP A 441 -48.93 38.26 56.22
C ASP A 441 -49.10 38.96 54.85
N GLY A 442 -49.72 38.29 53.88
CA GLY A 442 -49.94 38.80 52.52
C GLY A 442 -48.75 38.61 51.57
N VAL A 443 -47.70 37.91 51.99
CA VAL A 443 -46.56 37.51 51.17
C VAL A 443 -46.67 36.02 50.86
N PRO A 444 -46.64 35.59 49.58
CA PRO A 444 -46.58 34.18 49.22
C PRO A 444 -45.43 33.44 49.89
N GLU A 445 -45.67 32.24 50.40
CA GLU A 445 -44.61 31.39 50.96
C GLU A 445 -43.67 30.90 49.85
N PHE A 446 -42.36 30.88 50.12
CA PHE A 446 -41.38 30.32 49.18
C PHE A 446 -40.33 29.46 49.86
N LEU A 447 -39.82 28.49 49.09
CA LEU A 447 -38.60 27.75 49.40
C LEU A 447 -37.56 28.03 48.32
N THR A 448 -36.34 28.34 48.74
CA THR A 448 -35.17 28.44 47.84
C THR A 448 -34.31 27.20 48.03
N PHE A 449 -34.01 26.51 46.94
CA PHE A 449 -33.16 25.33 46.88
C PHE A 449 -31.85 25.69 46.18
N GLN A 450 -30.71 25.40 46.80
CA GLN A 450 -29.38 25.58 46.21
C GLN A 450 -28.69 24.23 46.09
N PHE A 451 -28.01 23.98 44.96
CA PHE A 451 -27.41 22.69 44.63
C PHE A 451 -25.87 22.76 44.63
N PHE A 452 -25.22 21.76 45.24
CA PHE A 452 -23.78 21.74 45.45
C PHE A 452 -23.10 20.40 45.07
N ASP A 453 -21.89 20.49 44.50
CA ASP A 453 -20.98 19.37 44.22
C ASP A 453 -19.50 19.82 44.29
N PRO A 454 -18.68 19.34 45.27
CA PRO A 454 -19.06 18.40 46.33
C PRO A 454 -19.92 19.09 47.40
N GLY A 455 -20.98 18.42 47.85
CA GLY A 455 -21.78 18.91 48.97
C GLY A 455 -21.02 18.85 50.29
N THR A 456 -20.94 19.97 51.01
CA THR A 456 -20.31 20.03 52.33
C THR A 456 -21.35 20.38 53.38
N VAL A 457 -21.44 19.62 54.47
CA VAL A 457 -22.46 19.91 55.51
C VAL A 457 -22.18 21.29 56.13
N GLY A 458 -23.09 22.24 55.94
CA GLY A 458 -22.82 23.64 56.22
C GLY A 458 -23.93 24.61 55.80
N ASP A 459 -23.58 25.89 55.86
CA ASP A 459 -24.25 26.98 55.14
C ASP A 459 -23.20 27.43 54.12
N ASP A 460 -23.32 26.89 52.91
CA ASP A 460 -22.34 26.93 51.84
C ASP A 460 -22.62 28.10 50.91
N THR A 461 -21.54 28.70 50.42
CA THR A 461 -21.64 29.74 49.40
C THR A 461 -21.34 29.12 48.03
N PRO A 462 -22.19 29.32 47.01
CA PRO A 462 -21.89 28.86 45.66
C PRO A 462 -20.61 29.49 45.12
N THR A 463 -19.71 28.66 44.61
CA THR A 463 -18.48 29.01 43.92
C THR A 463 -18.31 28.10 42.70
N PRO A 464 -17.46 28.45 41.72
CA PRO A 464 -17.20 27.57 40.58
C PRO A 464 -16.70 26.16 40.95
N ALA A 465 -16.19 25.97 42.17
CA ALA A 465 -15.65 24.69 42.63
C ALA A 465 -16.68 23.81 43.39
N ASN A 466 -17.83 24.36 43.77
CA ASN A 466 -18.85 23.63 44.54
C ASN A 466 -20.29 23.83 44.06
N ALA A 467 -20.58 24.72 43.12
CA ALA A 467 -21.93 24.89 42.58
C ALA A 467 -22.26 23.74 41.62
N ASN A 468 -23.35 23.02 41.87
CA ASN A 468 -23.83 21.97 40.97
C ASN A 468 -24.81 22.58 39.95
N LEU A 469 -24.27 22.93 38.78
CA LEU A 469 -25.06 23.41 37.65
C LEU A 469 -25.83 22.26 37.01
N VAL A 470 -27.14 22.46 36.82
CA VAL A 470 -28.09 21.49 36.27
C VAL A 470 -28.97 22.13 35.20
N ASP A 471 -29.43 21.34 34.24
CA ASP A 471 -30.30 21.78 33.14
C ASP A 471 -31.77 21.78 33.53
N SER A 472 -32.16 20.86 34.42
CA SER A 472 -33.50 20.84 35.02
C SER A 472 -33.53 20.20 36.40
N VAL A 473 -34.60 20.48 37.14
CA VAL A 473 -34.94 19.83 38.41
C VAL A 473 -36.41 19.43 38.43
N SER A 474 -36.68 18.21 38.90
CA SER A 474 -38.02 17.70 39.17
C SER A 474 -38.25 17.57 40.68
N PHE A 475 -39.07 18.44 41.25
CA PHE A 475 -39.44 18.38 42.66
C PHE A 475 -40.64 17.45 42.88
N SER A 476 -40.47 16.45 43.74
CA SER A 476 -41.55 15.55 44.14
C SER A 476 -42.50 16.24 45.11
N ASN A 477 -43.77 16.43 44.70
CA ASN A 477 -44.84 16.93 45.55
C ASN A 477 -45.77 15.78 45.97
N ASN A 478 -46.08 15.67 47.26
CA ASN A 478 -46.98 14.63 47.80
C ASN A 478 -48.32 15.17 48.35
N HIS A 479 -48.71 16.37 47.90
CA HIS A 479 -49.90 17.05 48.40
C HIS A 479 -50.85 17.44 47.25
N ASN A 480 -51.93 18.18 47.59
CA ASN A 480 -53.05 18.50 46.69
C ASN A 480 -52.67 19.28 45.41
N GLY A 481 -51.49 19.90 45.36
CA GLY A 481 -51.07 20.71 44.23
C GLY A 481 -51.74 22.09 44.24
N GLY A 482 -51.57 22.85 43.16
CA GLY A 482 -51.89 24.28 43.12
C GLY A 482 -51.08 25.07 42.10
N THR A 483 -51.03 26.39 42.27
CA THR A 483 -50.33 27.32 41.37
C THR A 483 -49.05 27.82 42.01
N TYR A 484 -47.96 27.88 41.25
CA TYR A 484 -46.65 28.33 41.70
C TYR A 484 -46.03 29.33 40.74
N GLN A 485 -45.03 30.04 41.25
CA GLN A 485 -44.03 30.76 40.48
C GLN A 485 -42.67 30.16 40.85
N ALA A 486 -41.84 29.86 39.85
CA ALA A 486 -40.49 29.39 40.05
C ALA A 486 -39.52 30.38 39.41
N THR A 487 -38.44 30.66 40.13
CA THR A 487 -37.32 31.46 39.64
C THR A 487 -36.07 30.59 39.69
N VAL A 488 -35.44 30.37 38.55
CA VAL A 488 -34.17 29.66 38.42
C VAL A 488 -33.04 30.68 38.30
N THR A 489 -31.91 30.40 38.95
CA THR A 489 -30.74 31.29 38.98
C THR A 489 -29.47 30.48 38.75
N ASN A 490 -28.65 30.90 37.79
CA ASN A 490 -27.24 30.54 37.75
C ASN A 490 -26.50 31.51 38.66
N THR A 491 -26.10 31.05 39.84
CA THR A 491 -25.47 31.93 40.85
C THR A 491 -24.06 32.38 40.48
N LEU A 492 -23.42 31.73 39.49
CA LEU A 492 -22.09 32.07 39.01
C LEU A 492 -22.13 33.18 37.95
N THR A 493 -23.08 33.10 37.01
CA THR A 493 -23.24 34.09 35.93
C THR A 493 -24.20 35.21 36.30
N GLY A 494 -25.09 34.97 37.26
CA GLY A 494 -26.18 35.87 37.65
C GLY A 494 -27.40 35.80 36.72
N GLU A 495 -27.42 34.87 35.77
CA GLU A 495 -28.55 34.64 34.86
C GLU A 495 -29.76 34.11 35.62
N THR A 496 -30.95 34.62 35.28
CA THR A 496 -32.20 34.27 35.96
C THR A 496 -33.36 34.17 34.98
N SER A 497 -34.26 33.21 35.21
CA SER A 497 -35.54 33.10 34.52
C SER A 497 -36.66 32.84 35.51
N THR A 498 -37.86 33.34 35.23
CA THR A 498 -39.04 33.18 36.10
C THR A 498 -40.25 32.75 35.29
N PHE A 499 -40.91 31.69 35.74
CA PHE A 499 -42.10 31.15 35.09
C PHE A 499 -43.19 30.81 36.11
N ASN A 500 -44.42 30.77 35.63
CA ASN A 500 -45.60 30.43 36.44
C ASN A 500 -46.12 29.07 36.00
N GLY A 501 -46.50 28.22 36.95
CA GLY A 501 -46.98 26.88 36.64
C GLY A 501 -48.14 26.44 37.52
N THR A 502 -48.76 25.34 37.12
CA THR A 502 -49.79 24.65 37.91
C THR A 502 -49.43 23.18 38.04
N VAL A 503 -49.56 22.62 39.23
CA VAL A 503 -49.26 21.21 39.50
C VAL A 503 -50.47 20.52 40.11
N GLY A 504 -50.74 19.31 39.65
CA GLY A 504 -51.83 18.47 40.16
C GLY A 504 -51.51 17.80 41.49
N LYS A 505 -52.50 17.10 42.04
CA LYS A 505 -52.32 16.29 43.25
C LYS A 505 -51.25 15.22 43.02
N ASN A 506 -50.26 15.17 43.91
CA ASN A 506 -49.12 14.24 43.85
C ASN A 506 -48.29 14.29 42.55
N ALA A 507 -48.48 15.31 41.70
CA ALA A 507 -47.71 15.46 40.48
C ALA A 507 -46.37 16.15 40.79
N PRO A 508 -45.27 15.76 40.14
CA PRO A 508 -43.99 16.46 40.27
C PRO A 508 -44.04 17.85 39.64
N ILE A 509 -43.09 18.69 40.03
CA ILE A 509 -42.88 20.04 39.48
C ILE A 509 -41.56 20.01 38.73
N VAL A 510 -41.62 20.07 37.41
CA VAL A 510 -40.44 20.09 36.54
C VAL A 510 -40.11 21.53 36.20
N ILE A 511 -38.84 21.89 36.36
CA ILE A 511 -38.30 23.23 36.25
C ILE A 511 -37.02 23.13 35.42
N SER A 512 -36.95 23.85 34.31
CA SER A 512 -35.77 23.90 33.44
C SER A 512 -35.25 25.32 33.34
N GLY A 513 -33.97 25.48 33.04
CA GLY A 513 -33.33 26.78 32.84
C GLY A 513 -33.54 27.24 31.41
N VAL A 514 -34.64 27.94 31.14
CA VAL A 514 -34.94 28.49 29.79
C VAL A 514 -35.12 30.00 29.92
N THR A 515 -34.50 30.78 29.05
CA THR A 515 -34.48 32.25 29.12
C THR A 515 -35.83 32.90 28.80
N ASP A 516 -36.59 32.36 27.83
CA ASP A 516 -37.98 32.72 27.52
C ASP A 516 -38.62 31.64 26.60
N ASP A 517 -39.95 31.52 26.61
CA ASP A 517 -40.74 30.61 25.75
C ASP A 517 -40.59 30.91 24.24
N VAL A 518 -39.89 32.00 23.87
CA VAL A 518 -39.76 32.49 22.49
C VAL A 518 -38.40 32.17 21.86
N THR A 519 -37.31 32.27 22.61
CA THR A 519 -35.95 31.99 22.12
C THR A 519 -35.55 30.54 22.36
N ASN A 520 -36.17 29.86 23.32
CA ASN A 520 -35.85 28.49 23.75
C ASN A 520 -34.35 28.26 24.06
N GLU A 521 -33.59 29.34 24.31
CA GLU A 521 -32.20 29.24 24.74
C GLU A 521 -32.19 28.76 26.20
N SER A 522 -31.61 27.58 26.41
CA SER A 522 -31.44 26.98 27.72
C SER A 522 -30.15 27.44 28.39
N PHE A 523 -30.14 27.45 29.72
CA PHE A 523 -28.95 27.70 30.52
C PHE A 523 -28.98 26.84 31.77
N GLN A 524 -27.80 26.40 32.22
CA GLN A 524 -27.70 25.65 33.47
C GLN A 524 -27.85 26.57 34.68
N PHE A 525 -28.48 26.08 35.74
CA PHE A 525 -28.70 26.80 36.99
C PHE A 525 -28.32 25.94 38.19
N ASN A 526 -28.10 26.56 39.35
CA ASN A 526 -27.83 25.84 40.60
C ASN A 526 -28.70 26.31 41.77
N GLU A 527 -29.66 27.19 41.51
CA GLU A 527 -30.60 27.68 42.51
C GLU A 527 -32.02 27.77 41.94
N VAL A 528 -33.01 27.34 42.73
CA VAL A 528 -34.44 27.48 42.41
C VAL A 528 -35.19 28.06 43.60
N THR A 529 -35.82 29.22 43.40
CA THR A 529 -36.82 29.77 44.34
C THR A 529 -38.22 29.41 43.89
N LEU A 530 -38.89 28.57 44.65
CA LEU A 530 -40.26 28.11 44.41
C LEU A 530 -41.23 28.84 45.32
N THR A 531 -41.98 29.77 44.74
CA THR A 531 -43.00 30.58 45.42
C THR A 531 -44.40 30.00 45.18
N TRP A 532 -45.14 29.72 46.24
CA TRP A 532 -46.45 29.12 46.15
C TRP A 532 -47.58 30.15 46.20
N VAL A 533 -48.43 30.16 45.18
CA VAL A 533 -49.45 31.20 44.99
C VAL A 533 -50.82 30.73 45.51
N SER A 534 -51.18 29.47 45.30
CA SER A 534 -52.44 28.90 45.80
C SER A 534 -52.40 27.37 45.84
N GLY A 535 -53.26 26.76 46.66
CA GLY A 535 -53.31 25.30 46.81
C GLY A 535 -52.41 24.83 47.94
N GLN A 536 -51.96 23.58 47.94
CA GLN A 536 -51.12 23.04 49.01
C GLN A 536 -50.06 22.10 48.46
N MET A 537 -48.79 22.36 48.77
CA MET A 537 -47.64 21.55 48.36
C MET A 537 -46.83 21.06 49.54
N ARG A 538 -46.23 19.88 49.41
CA ARG A 538 -45.11 19.46 50.28
C ARG A 538 -44.06 18.78 49.44
N ILE A 539 -42.83 19.28 49.51
CA ILE A 539 -41.68 18.77 48.75
C ILE A 539 -41.00 17.64 49.52
N THR A 540 -40.76 16.53 48.83
CA THR A 540 -40.18 15.31 49.42
C THR A 540 -38.87 14.88 48.81
N ALA A 541 -38.56 15.32 47.59
CA ALA A 541 -37.32 15.02 46.89
C ALA A 541 -37.10 16.04 45.76
N ALA A 542 -35.87 16.15 45.31
CA ALA A 542 -35.48 16.84 44.08
C ALA A 542 -34.68 15.88 43.21
N THR A 543 -35.09 15.70 41.96
CA THR A 543 -34.31 14.98 40.95
C THR A 543 -33.62 16.01 40.08
N LEU A 544 -32.31 16.11 40.22
CA LEU A 544 -31.44 16.98 39.44
C LEU A 544 -31.09 16.28 38.13
N SER A 545 -31.19 16.99 37.00
CA SER A 545 -30.89 16.44 35.67
C SER A 545 -29.84 17.30 34.96
N LYS A 546 -28.82 16.66 34.39
CA LYS A 546 -27.86 17.29 33.48
C LYS A 546 -27.97 16.65 32.10
N ILE A 547 -28.16 17.47 31.06
CA ILE A 547 -28.24 17.00 29.67
C ILE A 547 -26.85 16.46 29.27
N ILE A 548 -26.85 15.30 28.62
CA ILE A 548 -25.64 14.61 28.13
C ILE A 548 -25.34 15.01 26.68
N LEU A 549 -26.38 15.18 25.87
CA LEU A 549 -26.30 15.66 24.50
C LEU A 549 -27.01 17.02 24.41
N PRO A 550 -26.28 18.13 24.59
CA PRO A 550 -26.83 19.45 24.39
C PRO A 550 -27.36 19.61 22.96
N GLU A 551 -28.47 20.33 22.82
CA GLU A 551 -29.03 20.59 21.50
C GLU A 551 -28.15 21.57 20.72
N GLY A 552 -27.90 21.27 19.46
CA GLY A 552 -27.09 22.09 18.55
C GLY A 552 -25.58 21.97 18.76
N GLU A 553 -25.10 20.94 19.45
CA GLU A 553 -23.67 20.67 19.63
C GLU A 553 -23.15 19.66 18.59
N ASP A 554 -21.90 19.89 18.21
CA ASP A 554 -21.11 19.09 17.28
C ASP A 554 -20.47 17.93 18.06
N ILE A 555 -20.63 16.70 17.57
CA ILE A 555 -20.02 15.51 18.16
C ILE A 555 -19.06 14.89 17.16
N THR A 556 -17.77 14.91 17.49
CA THR A 556 -16.69 14.38 16.63
C THR A 556 -16.42 12.91 16.91
N PHE A 557 -16.27 12.13 15.85
CA PHE A 557 -15.89 10.73 15.87
C PHE A 557 -14.64 10.51 15.03
N THR A 558 -13.65 9.84 15.61
CA THR A 558 -12.44 9.39 14.93
C THR A 558 -12.62 7.97 14.44
N VAL A 559 -12.39 7.78 13.15
CA VAL A 559 -12.27 6.48 12.48
C VAL A 559 -10.79 6.16 12.32
N THR A 560 -10.39 4.94 12.68
CA THR A 560 -9.03 4.46 12.43
C THR A 560 -9.08 3.15 11.66
N GLY A 561 -8.39 3.04 10.54
CA GLY A 561 -8.20 1.77 9.83
C GLY A 561 -6.78 1.27 10.08
N GLU A 562 -6.63 -0.03 10.39
CA GLU A 562 -5.34 -0.73 10.41
C GLU A 562 -5.48 -1.93 9.46
N ASP A 563 -4.58 -2.05 8.49
CA ASP A 563 -4.53 -3.17 7.56
C ASP A 563 -3.82 -4.39 8.15
N ALA A 564 -3.59 -5.45 7.37
CA ALA A 564 -3.14 -6.74 7.88
C ALA A 564 -1.68 -6.75 8.30
N ASP A 565 -0.86 -5.86 7.76
CA ASP A 565 0.54 -5.74 8.13
C ASP A 565 0.85 -4.64 9.15
N GLY A 566 -0.11 -3.75 9.41
CA GLY A 566 -0.14 -2.88 10.58
C GLY A 566 0.06 -1.40 10.26
N ASP A 567 -0.04 -1.01 9.01
CA ASP A 567 -0.16 0.39 8.62
C ASP A 567 -1.53 0.95 9.05
N VAL A 568 -1.50 2.20 9.51
CA VAL A 568 -2.65 2.84 10.16
C VAL A 568 -2.98 4.14 9.47
N VAL A 569 -4.24 4.29 9.12
CA VAL A 569 -4.83 5.56 8.70
C VAL A 569 -5.94 6.00 9.64
N MET A 570 -6.21 7.30 9.69
CA MET A 570 -7.23 7.87 10.56
C MET A 570 -7.80 9.16 9.97
N ASP A 571 -9.08 9.38 10.23
CA ASP A 571 -9.78 10.60 9.89
C ASP A 571 -10.99 10.80 10.83
N ASP A 572 -11.58 11.99 10.83
CA ASP A 572 -12.67 12.38 11.71
C ASP A 572 -13.93 12.78 10.93
N PHE A 573 -15.11 12.57 11.51
CA PHE A 573 -16.34 13.23 11.07
C PHE A 573 -17.18 13.73 12.24
N THR A 574 -18.00 14.75 11.97
CA THR A 574 -18.76 15.49 12.96
C THR A 574 -20.26 15.35 12.74
N VAL A 575 -20.99 14.96 13.78
CA VAL A 575 -22.46 14.89 13.75
C VAL A 575 -23.04 16.04 14.56
N VAL A 576 -23.93 16.82 13.94
CA VAL A 576 -24.68 17.89 14.61
C VAL A 576 -26.08 17.40 14.99
N ILE A 577 -26.50 17.59 16.24
CA ILE A 577 -27.87 17.28 16.67
C ILE A 577 -28.71 18.56 16.71
N ASP A 578 -29.59 18.80 15.73
CA ASP A 578 -30.36 20.05 15.61
C ASP A 578 -31.81 19.90 16.13
N PRO A 579 -32.23 20.68 17.14
CA PRO A 579 -33.61 20.67 17.65
C PRO A 579 -34.64 21.33 16.72
N ALA A 580 -34.21 22.20 15.79
CA ALA A 580 -35.09 22.91 14.87
C ALA A 580 -35.60 22.00 13.73
N LEU A 581 -34.93 20.88 13.48
CA LEU A 581 -35.36 19.81 12.59
C LEU A 581 -36.46 18.98 13.27
N GLY A 582 -37.65 19.56 13.50
CA GLY A 582 -38.74 18.86 14.20
C GLY A 582 -39.05 17.48 13.60
N SER A 583 -39.44 16.51 14.44
CA SER A 583 -39.64 15.09 14.08
C SER A 583 -40.33 14.89 12.73
N ALA A 584 -39.54 14.72 11.67
CA ALA A 584 -40.04 14.13 10.44
C ALA A 584 -40.37 12.67 10.76
N SER A 585 -41.59 12.24 10.42
CA SER A 585 -42.07 10.88 10.69
C SER A 585 -41.19 9.85 9.98
N SER A 586 -40.23 9.26 10.69
CA SER A 586 -39.54 8.07 10.23
C SER A 586 -40.50 6.88 10.37
N SER A 587 -40.81 6.25 9.24
CA SER A 587 -41.41 4.93 9.22
C SER A 587 -40.45 3.95 9.89
N ALA A 588 -41.00 3.11 10.78
CA ALA A 588 -40.35 2.00 11.48
C ALA A 588 -39.31 1.23 10.63
N PRO A 589 -38.25 0.69 11.25
CA PRO A 589 -37.07 0.17 10.58
C PRO A 589 -37.44 -0.99 9.64
N ALA A 590 -36.91 -0.95 8.42
CA ALA A 590 -36.87 -2.12 7.57
C ALA A 590 -35.87 -3.11 8.18
N SER A 591 -36.40 -4.24 8.65
CA SER A 591 -35.67 -5.47 8.91
C SER A 591 -34.66 -5.76 7.79
N PHE A 592 -33.36 -5.77 8.13
CA PHE A 592 -32.26 -6.16 7.24
C PHE A 592 -32.53 -7.51 6.56
N GLY A 593 -32.70 -7.45 5.24
CA GLY A 593 -32.63 -8.59 4.36
C GLY A 593 -31.44 -8.40 3.43
N ARG A 594 -30.34 -9.10 3.73
CA ARG A 594 -29.18 -9.32 2.86
C ARG A 594 -29.56 -9.40 1.38
N LEU A 595 -29.19 -8.37 0.59
CA LEU A 595 -29.05 -8.31 -0.87
C LEU A 595 -28.11 -7.10 -1.09
N GLY A 596 -26.93 -7.17 -1.73
CA GLY A 596 -26.60 -7.81 -2.99
C GLY A 596 -26.65 -6.75 -4.11
N PHE A 597 -25.50 -6.14 -4.40
CA PHE A 597 -25.10 -5.29 -5.55
C PHE A 597 -26.16 -4.42 -6.27
N GLY A 598 -25.83 -3.13 -6.45
CA GLY A 598 -26.47 -2.27 -7.44
C GLY A 598 -26.16 -0.79 -7.22
N THR A 599 -25.34 -0.24 -8.12
CA THR A 599 -24.86 1.14 -8.23
C THR A 599 -25.95 2.20 -8.27
N THR A 600 -25.57 3.42 -7.84
CA THR A 600 -25.73 4.77 -8.43
C THR A 600 -26.20 5.78 -7.39
N GLU A 601 -25.36 6.78 -7.07
CA GLU A 601 -25.45 8.19 -7.51
C GLU A 601 -24.14 8.88 -7.07
N GLN A 602 -23.19 9.06 -7.98
CA GLN A 602 -21.95 9.81 -7.76
C GLN A 602 -21.97 11.05 -8.68
N SER A 603 -21.64 12.20 -8.09
CA SER A 603 -21.20 13.42 -8.78
C SER A 603 -19.66 13.40 -8.79
N PRO A 604 -18.98 14.16 -9.66
CA PRO A 604 -17.53 14.03 -9.87
C PRO A 604 -16.75 14.13 -8.56
N VAL A 605 -15.87 13.15 -8.33
CA VAL A 605 -15.05 13.02 -7.13
C VAL A 605 -13.75 13.79 -7.35
N VAL A 606 -13.42 14.69 -6.42
CA VAL A 606 -12.10 15.32 -6.34
C VAL A 606 -11.25 14.43 -5.44
N GLU A 607 -10.27 13.74 -6.01
CA GLU A 607 -9.46 12.72 -5.33
C GLU A 607 -8.34 13.31 -4.45
N GLU A 608 -8.11 14.63 -4.49
CA GLU A 608 -7.27 15.29 -3.47
C GLU A 608 -7.67 16.76 -3.28
N SER A 609 -7.99 17.12 -2.02
CA SER A 609 -8.07 18.45 -1.41
C SER A 609 -9.01 19.55 -1.97
N GLY A 610 -9.50 19.48 -3.21
CA GLY A 610 -10.36 20.54 -3.76
C GLY A 610 -11.80 20.56 -3.20
N SER A 611 -12.25 21.70 -2.67
CA SER A 611 -13.61 21.86 -2.13
C SER A 611 -14.62 22.31 -3.21
N GLN A 612 -15.86 21.79 -3.15
CA GLN A 612 -16.95 22.24 -4.01
C GLN A 612 -17.60 23.51 -3.41
N ASP A 613 -17.77 24.57 -4.23
CA ASP A 613 -18.56 25.73 -3.84
C ASP A 613 -20.06 25.47 -4.08
N GLU A 614 -20.76 25.10 -3.01
CA GLU A 614 -22.21 24.84 -2.95
C GLU A 614 -23.09 26.01 -3.48
N GLU A 615 -22.55 27.23 -3.63
CA GLU A 615 -23.30 28.35 -4.24
C GLU A 615 -23.11 28.48 -5.76
N THR A 616 -22.10 27.87 -6.39
CA THR A 616 -21.76 28.15 -7.79
C THR A 616 -21.49 26.96 -8.73
N ASP A 617 -21.57 25.70 -8.26
CA ASP A 617 -21.33 24.50 -9.08
C ASP A 617 -19.91 24.47 -9.68
N ARG A 618 -18.93 24.85 -8.84
CA ARG A 618 -17.52 25.00 -9.20
C ARG A 618 -16.66 24.14 -8.30
N LEU A 619 -15.64 23.53 -8.90
CA LEU A 619 -14.55 22.88 -8.17
C LEU A 619 -13.47 23.92 -7.87
N LEU A 620 -12.91 23.93 -6.67
CA LEU A 620 -11.87 24.87 -6.25
C LEU A 620 -10.57 24.11 -5.97
N ALA A 621 -9.50 24.47 -6.67
CA ALA A 621 -8.14 24.04 -6.34
C ALA A 621 -7.68 24.68 -5.02
N THR A 622 -6.84 23.96 -4.28
CA THR A 622 -6.23 24.40 -3.03
C THR A 622 -4.84 25.00 -3.24
N ASP A 623 -4.16 25.30 -2.14
CA ASP A 623 -2.77 25.75 -2.17
C ASP A 623 -1.77 24.59 -2.44
N GLY A 624 -2.25 23.32 -2.45
CA GLY A 624 -1.48 22.09 -2.65
C GLY A 624 -1.44 21.59 -4.10
N ASP A 625 -0.95 20.37 -4.31
CA ASP A 625 -1.07 19.69 -5.61
C ASP A 625 -2.44 18.99 -5.63
N ASP A 626 -3.33 19.34 -6.57
CA ASP A 626 -4.69 18.75 -6.63
C ASP A 626 -4.89 17.84 -7.86
N VAL A 627 -5.68 16.76 -7.71
CA VAL A 627 -6.10 15.89 -8.84
C VAL A 627 -7.60 16.00 -9.05
N PHE A 628 -7.99 16.45 -10.25
CA PHE A 628 -9.37 16.50 -10.70
C PHE A 628 -9.66 15.29 -11.57
N ALA A 629 -10.23 14.25 -10.98
CA ALA A 629 -10.60 13.02 -11.68
C ALA A 629 -12.04 13.12 -12.22
N PHE A 630 -12.25 12.55 -13.41
CA PHE A 630 -13.56 12.45 -14.03
C PHE A 630 -13.78 11.02 -14.48
N ASP A 631 -14.96 10.49 -14.15
CA ASP A 631 -15.37 9.14 -14.52
C ASP A 631 -16.40 9.17 -15.64
N LEU A 632 -16.57 8.04 -16.34
CA LEU A 632 -17.59 7.87 -17.39
C LEU A 632 -19.03 8.18 -16.93
N VAL A 633 -19.31 8.10 -15.63
CA VAL A 633 -20.63 8.42 -15.07
C VAL A 633 -20.89 9.92 -14.99
N ASP A 634 -19.85 10.74 -14.85
CA ASP A 634 -19.94 12.20 -14.68
C ASP A 634 -20.44 12.90 -15.95
N ALA A 635 -20.03 12.38 -17.11
CA ALA A 635 -20.50 12.81 -18.44
C ALA A 635 -22.02 12.64 -18.65
N GLN A 636 -22.73 11.98 -17.72
CA GLN A 636 -24.18 11.79 -17.77
C GLN A 636 -24.94 12.51 -16.65
N SER A 637 -24.29 12.86 -15.54
CA SER A 637 -24.89 13.50 -14.37
C SER A 637 -24.66 15.02 -14.33
N ASP A 638 -23.43 15.47 -14.62
CA ASP A 638 -23.04 16.88 -14.69
C ASP A 638 -22.03 17.15 -15.82
N PRO A 639 -22.52 17.34 -17.06
CA PRO A 639 -21.67 17.43 -18.23
C PRO A 639 -20.92 18.76 -18.38
N ASP A 640 -21.12 19.76 -17.51
CA ASP A 640 -20.46 21.07 -17.64
C ASP A 640 -19.84 21.51 -16.29
N VAL A 641 -18.55 21.23 -16.10
CA VAL A 641 -17.82 21.50 -14.85
C VAL A 641 -16.87 22.69 -15.00
N THR A 642 -16.77 23.53 -13.96
CA THR A 642 -15.81 24.65 -13.90
C THR A 642 -14.86 24.48 -12.72
N ILE A 643 -13.55 24.51 -12.99
CA ILE A 643 -12.47 24.44 -11.99
C ILE A 643 -11.85 25.83 -11.82
N SER A 644 -11.76 26.31 -10.58
CA SER A 644 -11.10 27.56 -10.21
C SER A 644 -9.75 27.30 -9.58
N GLY A 645 -8.75 28.11 -9.90
CA GLY A 645 -7.44 28.06 -9.21
C GLY A 645 -6.48 26.99 -9.72
N PHE A 646 -6.85 26.26 -10.79
CA PHE A 646 -6.05 25.15 -11.33
C PHE A 646 -4.63 25.60 -11.73
N GLY A 647 -3.62 25.19 -10.97
CA GLY A 647 -2.21 25.53 -11.17
C GLY A 647 -1.82 26.95 -10.74
N ASP A 648 -2.65 27.66 -9.98
CA ASP A 648 -2.28 28.92 -9.32
C ASP A 648 -1.24 28.69 -8.20
N SER A 649 -1.33 27.52 -7.57
CA SER A 649 -0.43 26.93 -6.57
C SER A 649 -0.31 25.43 -6.85
N GLY A 650 0.75 24.79 -6.36
CA GLY A 650 0.97 23.36 -6.61
C GLY A 650 1.09 22.93 -8.08
N SER A 651 1.00 21.62 -8.28
CA SER A 651 1.19 20.89 -9.54
C SER A 651 -0.09 20.17 -9.95
N ASP A 652 -1.20 20.91 -10.02
CA ASP A 652 -2.53 20.31 -10.26
C ASP A 652 -2.62 19.56 -11.58
N ARG A 653 -3.46 18.52 -11.61
CA ARG A 653 -3.61 17.61 -12.74
C ARG A 653 -5.09 17.30 -13.01
N LEU A 654 -5.41 17.16 -14.29
CA LEU A 654 -6.67 16.60 -14.76
C LEU A 654 -6.48 15.11 -15.05
N ASP A 655 -7.26 14.25 -14.41
CA ASP A 655 -7.24 12.80 -14.64
C ASP A 655 -8.49 12.35 -15.38
N LEU A 656 -8.31 11.86 -16.60
CA LEU A 656 -9.40 11.44 -17.48
C LEU A 656 -9.33 9.95 -17.83
N ARG A 657 -8.52 9.15 -17.12
CA ARG A 657 -8.35 7.71 -17.37
C ARG A 657 -9.68 6.96 -17.36
N ASP A 658 -10.52 7.24 -16.36
CA ASP A 658 -11.83 6.59 -16.24
C ASP A 658 -12.93 7.23 -17.13
N LEU A 659 -12.76 8.48 -17.56
CA LEU A 659 -13.70 9.15 -18.47
C LEU A 659 -13.51 8.73 -19.92
N LEU A 660 -12.27 8.61 -20.39
CA LEU A 660 -11.98 8.22 -21.76
C LEU A 660 -12.10 6.70 -21.90
N GLN A 661 -12.63 6.24 -23.03
CA GLN A 661 -12.89 4.83 -23.27
C GLN A 661 -12.26 4.41 -24.60
N GLY A 662 -11.27 3.53 -24.56
CA GLY A 662 -10.62 2.96 -25.73
C GLY A 662 -9.39 3.73 -26.23
N GLU A 663 -8.94 4.76 -25.51
CA GLU A 663 -7.73 5.52 -25.80
C GLU A 663 -6.44 4.80 -25.40
N GLU A 664 -6.52 3.77 -24.55
CA GLU A 664 -5.43 2.88 -24.12
C GLU A 664 -4.88 2.01 -25.26
N LEU A 665 -5.57 1.98 -26.41
CA LEU A 665 -5.12 1.25 -27.59
C LEU A 665 -3.87 1.93 -28.21
N GLU A 666 -2.82 1.13 -28.44
CA GLU A 666 -1.54 1.58 -29.02
C GLU A 666 -1.76 2.45 -30.29
N GLY A 667 -1.38 3.73 -30.19
CA GLY A 667 -1.48 4.69 -31.29
C GLY A 667 -2.85 5.37 -31.46
N ALA A 668 -3.73 5.31 -30.46
CA ALA A 668 -4.96 6.10 -30.43
C ALA A 668 -4.64 7.61 -30.46
N ASP A 669 -5.50 8.38 -31.15
CA ASP A 669 -5.31 9.82 -31.36
C ASP A 669 -6.19 10.58 -30.36
N LEU A 670 -5.59 11.15 -29.32
CA LEU A 670 -6.33 11.89 -28.29
C LEU A 670 -7.12 13.09 -28.85
N THR A 671 -6.82 13.58 -30.05
CA THR A 671 -7.63 14.62 -30.70
C THR A 671 -9.01 14.12 -31.17
N THR A 672 -9.27 12.81 -31.13
CA THR A 672 -10.61 12.26 -31.32
C THR A 672 -11.44 12.24 -30.03
N TYR A 673 -10.79 12.38 -28.88
CA TYR A 673 -11.39 12.39 -27.55
C TYR A 673 -11.51 13.80 -26.98
N LEU A 674 -10.50 14.65 -27.19
CA LEU A 674 -10.38 15.96 -26.57
C LEU A 674 -10.37 17.09 -27.59
N ASN A 675 -11.10 18.17 -27.29
CA ASN A 675 -11.03 19.44 -27.98
C ASN A 675 -10.78 20.57 -26.96
N VAL A 676 -9.51 20.95 -26.82
CA VAL A 676 -9.02 22.00 -25.91
C VAL A 676 -8.98 23.35 -26.62
N THR A 677 -9.77 24.29 -26.13
CA THR A 677 -9.91 25.64 -26.72
C THR A 677 -9.77 26.70 -25.63
N SER A 678 -9.51 27.95 -26.01
CA SER A 678 -9.58 29.08 -25.08
C SER A 678 -10.68 30.04 -25.51
N ASP A 679 -11.43 30.55 -24.54
CA ASP A 679 -12.45 31.56 -24.77
C ASP A 679 -11.91 33.00 -24.69
N GLY A 680 -10.61 33.14 -24.44
CA GLY A 680 -9.87 34.40 -24.30
C GLY A 680 -9.36 34.67 -22.88
N VAL A 681 -9.85 33.93 -21.87
CA VAL A 681 -9.32 33.95 -20.49
C VAL A 681 -9.19 32.52 -19.94
N ASP A 682 -10.19 31.68 -20.21
CA ASP A 682 -10.29 30.33 -19.66
C ASP A 682 -9.85 29.28 -20.69
N THR A 683 -9.48 28.10 -20.21
CA THR A 683 -9.25 26.91 -21.04
C THR A 683 -10.49 26.02 -20.95
N VAL A 684 -11.12 25.77 -22.09
CA VAL A 684 -12.32 24.92 -22.22
C VAL A 684 -11.94 23.62 -22.90
N ILE A 685 -12.09 22.52 -22.18
CA ILE A 685 -11.81 21.15 -22.62
C ILE A 685 -13.15 20.48 -22.89
N GLN A 686 -13.42 20.18 -24.15
CA GLN A 686 -14.57 19.38 -24.53
C GLN A 686 -14.14 17.94 -24.75
N VAL A 687 -14.83 17.02 -24.08
CA VAL A 687 -14.52 15.60 -24.07
C VAL A 687 -15.61 14.83 -24.81
N SER A 688 -15.16 13.80 -25.52
CA SER A 688 -15.98 12.72 -26.04
C SER A 688 -15.41 11.43 -25.48
N SER A 689 -16.05 10.90 -24.43
CA SER A 689 -15.63 9.66 -23.74
C SER A 689 -15.38 8.50 -24.71
N SER A 690 -16.15 8.44 -25.81
CA SER A 690 -16.08 7.38 -26.83
C SER A 690 -15.21 7.72 -28.07
N GLY A 691 -14.48 8.83 -28.05
CA GLY A 691 -13.56 9.19 -29.14
C GLY A 691 -14.25 9.60 -30.45
N GLU A 692 -15.46 10.16 -30.40
CA GLU A 692 -16.25 10.44 -31.60
C GLU A 692 -15.95 11.77 -32.29
N LEU A 693 -15.12 12.65 -31.71
CA LEU A 693 -14.85 13.98 -32.30
C LEU A 693 -14.23 13.89 -33.70
N LYS A 694 -13.41 12.87 -34.00
CA LYS A 694 -12.89 12.55 -35.35
C LYS A 694 -12.39 13.76 -36.16
N GLY A 695 -11.75 14.73 -35.50
CA GLY A 695 -11.26 15.97 -36.11
C GLY A 695 -12.31 17.09 -36.33
N ASN A 696 -13.55 16.90 -35.87
CA ASN A 696 -14.61 17.90 -35.77
C ASN A 696 -14.66 18.50 -34.34
N GLY A 697 -13.52 18.95 -33.81
CA GLY A 697 -13.48 19.64 -32.51
C GLY A 697 -14.52 20.76 -32.45
N GLY A 698 -15.39 20.72 -31.44
CA GLY A 698 -16.45 21.72 -31.22
C GLY A 698 -17.86 21.36 -31.69
N ASP A 699 -18.12 20.16 -32.21
CA ASP A 699 -19.51 19.71 -32.44
C ASP A 699 -20.16 19.28 -31.12
N ALA A 700 -21.00 20.15 -30.57
CA ALA A 700 -21.69 19.93 -29.30
C ALA A 700 -22.59 18.68 -29.26
N ASN A 701 -22.88 18.01 -30.38
CA ASN A 701 -23.63 16.74 -30.39
C ASN A 701 -22.74 15.52 -30.13
N LEU A 702 -21.41 15.70 -30.10
CA LEU A 702 -20.41 14.64 -29.90
C LEU A 702 -19.65 14.81 -28.58
N VAL A 703 -19.97 15.87 -27.83
CA VAL A 703 -19.39 16.19 -26.52
C VAL A 703 -20.31 15.64 -25.45
N ASP A 704 -19.75 14.88 -24.52
CA ASP A 704 -20.46 14.35 -23.36
C ASP A 704 -19.99 14.98 -22.04
N GLN A 705 -18.80 15.59 -22.00
CA GLN A 705 -18.33 16.41 -20.88
C GLN A 705 -17.64 17.69 -21.37
N THR A 706 -17.88 18.82 -20.71
CA THR A 706 -17.16 20.08 -20.83
C THR A 706 -16.50 20.39 -19.48
N ILE A 707 -15.21 20.69 -19.50
CA ILE A 707 -14.43 21.10 -18.32
C ILE A 707 -13.84 22.47 -18.61
N THR A 708 -14.10 23.45 -17.75
CA THR A 708 -13.61 24.82 -17.89
C THR A 708 -12.61 25.13 -16.78
N LEU A 709 -11.35 25.38 -17.13
CA LEU A 709 -10.32 25.85 -16.20
C LEU A 709 -10.34 27.38 -16.18
N GLU A 710 -10.96 27.95 -15.14
CA GLU A 710 -11.14 29.40 -15.01
C GLU A 710 -9.80 30.11 -14.77
N GLY A 711 -9.52 31.14 -15.57
CA GLY A 711 -8.33 31.98 -15.44
C GLY A 711 -7.04 31.37 -16.01
N ILE A 712 -7.09 30.17 -16.57
CA ILE A 712 -5.93 29.43 -17.06
C ILE A 712 -5.91 29.39 -18.59
N ASP A 713 -4.76 29.72 -19.19
CA ASP A 713 -4.53 29.64 -20.64
C ASP A 713 -3.47 28.58 -20.97
N LEU A 714 -3.91 27.37 -21.31
CA LEU A 714 -3.05 26.27 -21.79
C LEU A 714 -2.93 26.24 -23.32
N VAL A 715 -3.65 27.11 -24.02
CA VAL A 715 -3.86 27.03 -25.48
C VAL A 715 -2.93 27.97 -26.23
N THR A 716 -2.70 29.18 -25.72
CA THR A 716 -1.87 30.18 -26.40
C THR A 716 -0.41 29.74 -26.50
N GLY A 717 0.14 29.76 -27.71
CA GLY A 717 1.55 29.42 -27.96
C GLY A 717 1.76 28.08 -28.66
N HIS A 718 0.68 27.33 -28.87
CA HIS A 718 0.67 26.05 -29.59
C HIS A 718 0.07 26.22 -31.00
N ASP A 719 0.59 25.47 -31.97
CA ASP A 719 0.24 25.62 -33.40
C ASP A 719 -0.99 24.78 -33.80
N ASP A 720 -1.29 23.70 -33.06
CA ASP A 720 -2.43 22.81 -33.28
C ASP A 720 -2.88 22.08 -31.99
N MET A 721 -4.03 21.40 -32.06
CA MET A 721 -4.64 20.67 -30.93
C MET A 721 -3.73 19.58 -30.36
N ALA A 722 -3.05 18.82 -31.22
CA ALA A 722 -2.16 17.75 -30.78
C ALA A 722 -1.00 18.31 -29.95
N SER A 723 -0.44 19.45 -30.35
CA SER A 723 0.61 20.12 -29.59
C SER A 723 0.15 20.68 -28.24
N ILE A 724 -1.13 21.06 -28.09
CA ILE A 724 -1.71 21.47 -26.80
C ILE A 724 -1.83 20.26 -25.88
N ILE A 725 -2.48 19.18 -26.35
CA ILE A 725 -2.69 17.96 -25.56
C ILE A 725 -1.35 17.35 -25.13
N GLN A 726 -0.37 17.27 -26.04
CA GLN A 726 0.96 16.78 -25.72
C GLN A 726 1.64 17.65 -24.65
N ASN A 727 1.48 18.98 -24.72
CA ASN A 727 2.03 19.86 -23.71
C ASN A 727 1.38 19.64 -22.33
N MET A 728 0.07 19.37 -22.29
CA MET A 728 -0.64 19.06 -21.04
C MET A 728 -0.13 17.73 -20.43
N LEU A 729 0.12 16.71 -21.25
CA LEU A 729 0.73 15.45 -20.80
C LEU A 729 2.16 15.66 -20.30
N ASP A 730 3.02 16.32 -21.10
CA ASP A 730 4.43 16.55 -20.76
C ASP A 730 4.62 17.43 -19.51
N SER A 731 3.66 18.32 -19.24
CA SER A 731 3.66 19.18 -18.06
C SER A 731 2.98 18.57 -16.84
N GLY A 732 2.47 17.34 -16.95
CA GLY A 732 1.74 16.64 -15.87
C GLY A 732 0.36 17.22 -15.57
N LYS A 733 -0.15 18.12 -16.42
CA LYS A 733 -1.47 18.77 -16.26
C LYS A 733 -2.63 17.90 -16.75
N LEU A 734 -2.35 16.84 -17.50
CA LEU A 734 -3.32 15.87 -17.97
C LEU A 734 -2.79 14.46 -17.76
N THR A 735 -3.67 13.52 -17.44
CA THR A 735 -3.37 12.08 -17.49
C THR A 735 -4.54 11.30 -18.06
N VAL A 736 -4.18 10.28 -18.82
CA VAL A 736 -5.00 9.37 -19.63
C VAL A 736 -4.26 8.02 -19.67
N ASP A 737 -4.90 6.95 -20.14
CA ASP A 737 -4.31 5.59 -20.14
C ASP A 737 -3.34 5.31 -21.32
N GLN A 738 -2.67 6.34 -21.87
CA GLN A 738 -1.73 6.22 -23.00
C GLN A 738 -0.26 6.04 -22.64
#